data_AF-A0AAN4W2C7-F1
#
_entry.id   AF-A0AAN4W2C7-F1
#
_cell.length_a   1.000
_cell.length_b   1.000
_cell.length_c   1.000
_cell.angle_alpha   90.00
_cell.angle_beta   90.00
_cell.angle_gamma   90.00
#
_symmetry.space_group_name_H-M   'P 1'
#
loop_
_entity.id
_entity.type
_entity.pdbx_description
1 polymer ?
#
loop_
_entity_poly.entity_id
_entity_poly.type
_entity_poly.pdbx_seq_one_letter_code
_entity_poly.pdbx_strand_id
1 'polypeptide(L)'
;MKKLLYIFLFWSILPLTTIAQDPIDLPYLENIKIDGDISDWVQQPYFNFALPGEFILTDYTGAYAGATDGQANIRLGYDNDALLVYWIWGDDQSYHSSSPEGNLLGDLFQVNLKKEGTEVKLGFNVGNNNQPVVHDLLNGQNIASQIAFNRIAADQKLWCEVAIPWSLVFEAFPNEGFDLNIGVWDSDRGDFLNEHVFEWAAGISDPSQAAYYPITVKKKDQPNEPVGEEKVYQPKFEQQDLVIARINAKERGAQGDGFTDDQPVLQRLIDEMHTHGGGVIYMPAGVYQLNKQLVLKSGVTLRGDWQNPLENGADQGTLLSIRWGKNTEGHPDGDDAAILMDRSTGLIDLGIWYPEQSFKNPVPYPWTIRQHFMNNATLENVTLVNVWKGIKLGPRPNQFLTLKDVYITPLKMGLERDQTYDCARMQNIVISPTVWEHSKLSGAPKSSTDQNNLREYMRNNTIGADIRHYAWTWMFNWVVEGCKIGVRTARSYIKHENKGPNGGFYKLQLIDNMIGMQIGDNNYQGWFVTDAEISSKYENSIGIATASDFETVTQLSNLSFFGNLKYGIKTNGAQGTLSLINSHFDLSQQAAYDIYGQAGHLSMISCTFEKAKNNLYLGDELQSVQVMGLAENIDIKDQTTNNVQPQIALGVFDAEELDAGIYQYHDQKYRPAKMDLFNVLAYGAVGDGEFDNTLAFTRALDAAKQNGGGTVFVPVGQYLLNGQIRVPTGVELRGVFDVPHHTLDINGGKPMKGSELYTIHGHGDERAGAFIELEANSAVRGFTIWHRDQVWNDGVFTPYPYAIANLGPDVWIKDITLVNAYNGVDLGSYESTGHHVDFLAGCVLRRGLYVDNNFGDGFVKNVHFIGHYWSNSEYPNRPQNWEQDRDAIIQSLEAFIFGYTENEQTLHTFVFGSKIGQRFITGKPTGKGASGTFVAHGTDESETSLYFDNIGDATFINYQLVAMSSPNPCHYMVMGPNVEGKAKFFNTLMWGYKPGPAIGIDMQSGDFTFQQINFTTHSTNDDYGVKQTGGKLKMTAPRFRLKKGANIFGVPDTAGKYLYFGPDIEGAEINGVIKRVPQPDGTVITDDSNGKVVWDKVEQTNPPQPPLAADRGVIRLFPNPVEDFLQLTYTSTKSLENFVIFNNEGRQMTNCYRIGNGIMVDSLPSGIYFLRLFSEQGSRDYKFLKQ
;
A
#
# COMPACT_ATOMS: atom_id res chain seq x y z
N MET A 1 33.00 7.43 -33.37
CA MET A 1 32.26 8.72 -33.34
C MET A 1 31.31 8.74 -32.15
N LYS A 2 31.75 9.26 -30.99
CA LYS A 2 30.86 9.71 -29.90
C LYS A 2 31.02 11.24 -29.82
N LYS A 3 30.11 12.02 -30.39
CA LYS A 3 30.08 13.49 -30.36
C LYS A 3 28.75 14.00 -30.94
N LEU A 4 28.24 15.09 -30.38
CA LEU A 4 26.91 15.69 -30.64
C LEU A 4 25.77 14.77 -30.12
N LEU A 5 24.83 15.21 -29.29
CA LEU A 5 24.35 16.59 -29.05
C LEU A 5 24.09 16.88 -27.56
N TYR A 6 24.49 18.06 -27.09
CA TYR A 6 24.05 18.68 -25.84
C TYR A 6 24.16 20.20 -26.04
N ILE A 7 23.05 20.94 -25.93
CA ILE A 7 23.01 22.42 -25.85
C ILE A 7 21.63 22.85 -25.32
N PHE A 8 21.61 23.91 -24.50
CA PHE A 8 20.43 24.46 -23.82
C PHE A 8 19.73 25.58 -24.62
N LEU A 9 18.46 25.81 -24.29
CA LEU A 9 17.70 27.09 -24.30
C LEU A 9 16.39 26.80 -23.54
N PHE A 10 16.06 27.27 -22.33
CA PHE A 10 16.26 28.54 -21.60
C PHE A 10 15.38 29.71 -22.08
N TRP A 11 14.74 30.39 -21.10
CA TRP A 11 14.21 31.77 -20.97
C TRP A 11 13.07 31.68 -19.91
N SER A 12 12.84 32.62 -18.99
CA SER A 12 13.09 34.08 -18.96
C SER A 12 14.16 34.57 -17.97
N ILE A 13 14.40 35.89 -17.91
CA ILE A 13 15.66 36.53 -17.46
C ILE A 13 15.50 37.55 -16.30
N LEU A 14 16.59 37.75 -15.54
CA LEU A 14 16.85 38.68 -14.42
C LEU A 14 16.84 40.19 -14.79
N PRO A 15 16.80 41.12 -13.81
CA PRO A 15 18.01 41.69 -13.14
C PRO A 15 17.92 41.62 -11.59
N LEU A 16 18.99 41.43 -10.80
CA LEU A 16 20.13 42.34 -10.47
C LEU A 16 19.70 43.71 -9.88
N THR A 17 20.27 44.23 -8.78
CA THR A 17 21.40 43.83 -7.89
C THR A 17 20.89 43.38 -6.49
N THR A 18 21.49 43.46 -5.28
CA THR A 18 22.67 44.16 -4.68
C THR A 18 23.17 43.41 -3.42
N ILE A 19 24.17 43.93 -2.69
CA ILE A 19 24.84 43.30 -1.52
C ILE A 19 24.56 44.07 -0.20
N ALA A 20 24.33 43.32 0.89
CA ALA A 20 24.58 43.66 2.31
C ALA A 20 24.59 42.32 3.09
N GLN A 21 25.69 41.84 3.67
CA GLN A 21 26.38 42.25 4.91
C GLN A 21 25.64 41.87 6.21
N ASP A 22 26.43 41.23 7.09
CA ASP A 22 26.14 40.45 8.31
C ASP A 22 25.75 41.33 9.54
N PRO A 23 25.49 40.80 10.77
CA PRO A 23 25.55 39.40 11.24
C PRO A 23 24.35 38.92 12.10
N ILE A 24 24.46 37.69 12.65
CA ILE A 24 23.65 37.21 13.79
C ILE A 24 24.60 36.62 14.86
N ASP A 25 24.46 37.07 16.11
CA ASP A 25 25.25 36.62 17.26
C ASP A 25 24.78 35.26 17.84
N LEU A 26 25.71 34.50 18.42
CA LEU A 26 25.45 33.36 19.31
C LEU A 26 26.27 33.52 20.61
N PRO A 27 25.65 33.89 21.75
CA PRO A 27 26.37 34.17 22.99
C PRO A 27 26.35 33.01 24.02
N TYR A 28 27.44 32.91 24.78
CA TYR A 28 27.65 32.13 26.02
C TYR A 28 27.77 30.61 25.96
N LEU A 29 29.03 30.15 25.88
CA LEU A 29 29.56 29.14 26.80
C LEU A 29 30.73 29.75 27.58
N GLU A 30 30.58 29.95 28.89
CA GLU A 30 31.69 30.27 29.80
C GLU A 30 31.53 29.53 31.14
N ASN A 31 32.66 29.27 31.81
CA ASN A 31 32.79 28.94 33.23
C ASN A 31 32.24 27.58 33.72
N ILE A 32 32.95 26.49 33.38
CA ILE A 32 33.26 25.44 34.37
C ILE A 32 34.78 25.20 34.36
N LYS A 33 35.38 25.28 35.56
CA LYS A 33 36.77 24.91 35.84
C LYS A 33 36.77 23.67 36.74
N ILE A 34 37.71 22.76 36.53
CA ILE A 34 38.08 21.75 37.54
C ILE A 34 39.60 21.76 37.65
N ASP A 35 40.12 22.20 38.80
CA ASP A 35 41.52 22.01 39.19
C ASP A 35 41.61 20.77 40.08
N GLY A 36 42.50 19.83 39.77
CA GLY A 36 42.69 18.60 40.55
C GLY A 36 43.81 17.72 40.02
N ASP A 37 44.86 17.55 40.79
CA ASP A 37 45.98 16.65 40.52
C ASP A 37 45.69 15.28 41.17
N ILE A 38 45.77 14.20 40.37
CA ILE A 38 45.77 12.81 40.85
C ILE A 38 46.92 12.05 40.16
N SER A 39 48.13 12.55 40.37
CA SER A 39 49.39 11.86 40.07
C SER A 39 49.67 10.69 41.03
N ASP A 40 48.74 9.72 41.10
CA ASP A 40 49.04 8.37 41.57
C ASP A 40 47.93 7.38 41.17
N TRP A 41 48.32 6.31 40.45
CA TRP A 41 47.80 4.92 40.52
C TRP A 41 48.37 4.11 39.34
N VAL A 42 49.65 3.73 39.44
CA VAL A 42 50.27 2.78 38.51
C VAL A 42 49.88 1.35 38.88
N GLN A 43 48.97 0.73 38.12
CA GLN A 43 49.18 -0.59 37.49
C GLN A 43 48.02 -0.98 36.57
N GLN A 44 48.36 -1.35 35.32
CA GLN A 44 47.49 -1.75 34.21
C GLN A 44 46.49 -0.69 33.69
N PRO A 45 46.38 -0.59 32.35
CA PRO A 45 45.09 -0.36 31.71
C PRO A 45 44.77 -1.44 30.67
N TYR A 46 43.66 -2.13 30.88
CA TYR A 46 42.89 -2.78 29.82
C TYR A 46 42.00 -1.73 29.10
N PHE A 47 41.58 -2.04 27.87
CA PHE A 47 40.39 -1.51 27.16
C PHE A 47 40.12 0.01 27.09
N ASN A 48 39.94 0.51 25.87
CA ASN A 48 38.74 1.25 25.44
C ASN A 48 38.62 1.13 23.91
N PHE A 49 37.54 0.53 23.38
CA PHE A 49 36.29 1.20 22.98
C PHE A 49 36.47 2.19 21.82
N ALA A 50 36.03 1.77 20.62
CA ALA A 50 35.67 2.63 19.50
C ALA A 50 34.18 2.41 19.19
N LEU A 51 33.42 3.50 19.07
CA LEU A 51 32.01 3.47 18.68
C LEU A 51 31.92 3.50 17.14
N PRO A 52 30.97 2.79 16.52
CA PRO A 52 30.72 2.92 15.09
C PRO A 52 29.91 4.18 14.81
N GLY A 53 30.38 5.03 13.89
CA GLY A 53 29.49 5.99 13.21
C GLY A 53 29.76 7.49 13.34
N GLU A 54 30.97 7.95 13.67
CA GLU A 54 31.38 9.33 13.31
C GLU A 54 32.92 9.47 13.27
N PHE A 55 33.49 9.72 12.09
CA PHE A 55 34.88 10.16 11.95
C PHE A 55 34.92 11.67 11.79
N ILE A 56 34.91 12.38 12.92
CA ILE A 56 35.27 13.79 12.98
C ILE A 56 36.77 13.90 12.68
N LEU A 57 37.15 14.76 11.74
CA LEU A 57 38.54 15.20 11.56
C LEU A 57 38.94 16.07 12.75
N THR A 58 39.41 15.42 13.83
CA THR A 58 39.99 16.13 14.98
C THR A 58 41.36 16.67 14.59
N ASP A 59 41.43 17.98 14.39
CA ASP A 59 42.61 18.71 13.96
C ASP A 59 43.75 18.59 14.99
N TYR A 60 44.74 17.73 14.71
CA TYR A 60 45.77 17.34 15.70
C TYR A 60 46.89 18.39 15.78
N THR A 61 46.52 19.58 16.26
CA THR A 61 47.40 20.77 16.43
C THR A 61 48.39 20.64 17.61
N GLY A 62 49.05 19.48 17.71
CA GLY A 62 50.19 19.24 18.58
C GLY A 62 51.43 19.98 18.09
N ALA A 63 51.67 21.17 18.65
CA ALA A 63 52.57 22.19 18.10
C ALA A 63 54.00 21.72 17.74
N TYR A 64 54.31 21.72 16.44
CA TYR A 64 55.64 21.99 15.90
C TYR A 64 55.53 22.92 14.69
N ALA A 65 56.33 23.99 14.66
CA ALA A 65 56.20 25.04 13.65
C ALA A 65 57.10 24.79 12.43
N GLY A 66 56.54 24.87 11.22
CA GLY A 66 57.32 25.07 9.99
C GLY A 66 57.18 24.00 8.89
N ALA A 67 55.97 23.80 8.37
CA ALA A 67 55.73 23.24 7.04
C ALA A 67 54.49 23.90 6.42
N THR A 68 54.41 24.00 5.08
CA THR A 68 53.27 24.55 4.34
C THR A 68 52.40 23.43 3.78
N ASP A 69 51.08 23.57 3.89
CA ASP A 69 50.11 22.60 3.38
C ASP A 69 50.10 22.49 1.85
N GLY A 70 49.85 21.28 1.36
CA GLY A 70 49.55 20.98 -0.04
C GLY A 70 48.55 19.82 -0.11
N GLN A 71 47.43 20.01 -0.81
CA GLN A 71 46.35 19.01 -0.86
C GLN A 71 46.60 17.95 -1.93
N ALA A 72 46.83 16.70 -1.52
CA ALA A 72 46.94 15.57 -2.43
C ALA A 72 45.55 15.08 -2.87
N ASN A 73 45.36 14.89 -4.18
CA ASN A 73 44.11 14.36 -4.75
C ASN A 73 44.33 12.93 -5.27
N ILE A 74 43.62 11.96 -4.69
CA ILE A 74 43.63 10.55 -5.12
C ILE A 74 42.50 10.32 -6.13
N ARG A 75 42.75 9.50 -7.15
CA ARG A 75 41.70 8.95 -8.03
C ARG A 75 41.83 7.44 -8.14
N LEU A 76 40.69 6.77 -8.17
CA LEU A 76 40.56 5.32 -8.32
C LEU A 76 39.98 5.00 -9.71
N GLY A 77 40.38 3.86 -10.27
CA GLY A 77 39.83 3.31 -11.51
C GLY A 77 39.98 1.80 -11.56
N TYR A 78 39.17 1.15 -12.40
CA TYR A 78 39.18 -0.29 -12.59
C TYR A 78 39.52 -0.64 -14.04
N ASP A 79 40.33 -1.69 -14.22
CA ASP A 79 40.57 -2.37 -15.49
C ASP A 79 40.73 -3.86 -15.22
N ASN A 80 40.15 -4.72 -16.05
CA ASN A 80 40.16 -6.20 -16.04
C ASN A 80 40.73 -6.85 -14.75
N ASP A 81 39.87 -7.03 -13.74
CA ASP A 81 40.14 -7.66 -12.43
C ASP A 81 41.22 -7.01 -11.53
N ALA A 82 41.66 -5.78 -11.83
CA ALA A 82 42.59 -5.00 -11.01
C ALA A 82 42.02 -3.62 -10.60
N LEU A 83 42.34 -3.21 -9.36
CA LEU A 83 42.14 -1.84 -8.86
C LEU A 83 43.40 -1.03 -9.12
N LEU A 84 43.26 0.10 -9.80
CA LEU A 84 44.34 1.04 -10.09
C LEU A 84 44.19 2.32 -9.26
N VAL A 85 45.24 2.66 -8.52
CA VAL A 85 45.31 3.83 -7.65
C VAL A 85 46.29 4.85 -8.24
N TYR A 86 45.81 6.06 -8.49
CA TYR A 86 46.62 7.14 -9.06
C TYR A 86 46.91 8.24 -8.04
N TRP A 87 48.16 8.69 -8.02
CA TRP A 87 48.58 9.95 -7.41
C TRP A 87 48.67 11.05 -8.46
N ILE A 88 48.14 12.23 -8.15
CA ILE A 88 48.34 13.45 -8.94
C ILE A 88 48.89 14.52 -8.00
N TRP A 89 50.13 14.95 -8.26
CA TRP A 89 50.71 16.13 -7.63
C TRP A 89 50.28 17.37 -8.43
N GLY A 90 49.83 18.42 -7.73
CA GLY A 90 49.36 19.64 -8.35
C GLY A 90 49.64 20.84 -7.46
N ASP A 91 50.71 21.57 -7.78
CA ASP A 91 50.94 22.91 -7.23
C ASP A 91 49.83 23.85 -7.73
N ASP A 92 49.22 24.61 -6.83
CA ASP A 92 48.06 25.45 -7.15
C ASP A 92 48.43 26.90 -7.51
N GLN A 93 47.55 27.51 -8.31
CA GLN A 93 47.49 28.91 -8.74
C GLN A 93 48.54 29.43 -9.76
N SER A 94 47.97 30.05 -10.80
CA SER A 94 48.60 30.87 -11.83
C SER A 94 49.54 30.19 -12.84
N TYR A 95 49.08 30.02 -14.08
CA TYR A 95 49.49 30.92 -15.17
C TYR A 95 48.53 30.83 -16.38
N HIS A 96 48.39 31.92 -17.13
CA HIS A 96 47.76 31.89 -18.45
C HIS A 96 48.76 31.48 -19.55
N SER A 97 48.23 31.09 -20.70
CA SER A 97 48.91 30.86 -22.01
C SER A 97 49.36 29.43 -22.32
N SER A 98 49.78 29.22 -23.56
CA SER A 98 49.63 27.96 -24.29
C SER A 98 50.96 27.29 -24.66
N SER A 99 51.20 26.09 -24.12
CA SER A 99 52.06 25.06 -24.72
C SER A 99 51.67 23.67 -24.20
N PRO A 100 51.76 22.60 -25.02
CA PRO A 100 51.72 21.23 -24.52
C PRO A 100 53.07 20.85 -23.85
N GLU A 101 53.14 19.63 -23.31
CA GLU A 101 54.33 19.00 -22.71
C GLU A 101 54.76 19.56 -21.33
N GLY A 102 54.00 19.18 -20.30
CA GLY A 102 54.47 19.15 -18.90
C GLY A 102 54.29 17.74 -18.35
N ASN A 103 55.38 17.06 -17.99
CA ASN A 103 55.34 15.67 -17.51
C ASN A 103 54.99 15.61 -16.02
N LEU A 104 53.86 15.00 -15.69
CA LEU A 104 53.55 14.58 -14.32
C LEU A 104 54.26 13.25 -14.02
N LEU A 105 55.08 13.24 -12.97
CA LEU A 105 55.65 12.03 -12.39
C LEU A 105 54.76 11.57 -11.22
N GLY A 106 54.34 10.30 -11.25
CA GLY A 106 53.64 9.65 -10.15
C GLY A 106 53.96 8.16 -10.17
N ASP A 107 54.20 7.58 -9.00
CA ASP A 107 54.53 6.16 -8.86
C ASP A 107 53.24 5.31 -8.92
N LEU A 108 53.31 4.19 -9.64
CA LEU A 108 52.16 3.32 -9.88
C LEU A 108 52.18 2.10 -8.95
N PHE A 109 51.18 1.98 -8.08
CA PHE A 109 50.97 0.81 -7.24
C PHE A 109 49.88 -0.08 -7.85
N GLN A 110 50.21 -1.34 -8.12
CA GLN A 110 49.25 -2.32 -8.63
C GLN A 110 48.96 -3.39 -7.56
N VAL A 111 47.69 -3.51 -7.18
CA VAL A 111 47.19 -4.60 -6.34
C VAL A 111 46.57 -5.65 -7.26
N ASN A 112 47.19 -6.83 -7.32
CA ASN A 112 46.71 -7.94 -8.12
C ASN A 112 45.90 -8.89 -7.24
N LEU A 113 44.63 -9.09 -7.61
CA LEU A 113 43.75 -10.10 -7.03
C LEU A 113 43.77 -11.33 -7.93
N LYS A 114 44.01 -12.52 -7.37
CA LYS A 114 43.92 -13.77 -8.12
C LYS A 114 43.18 -14.85 -7.34
N LYS A 115 42.10 -15.36 -7.92
CA LYS A 115 41.32 -16.50 -7.40
C LYS A 115 41.90 -17.80 -7.96
N GLU A 116 42.35 -18.69 -7.09
CA GLU A 116 42.91 -19.99 -7.43
C GLU A 116 42.14 -21.09 -6.67
N GLY A 117 41.07 -21.59 -7.30
CA GLY A 117 40.16 -22.53 -6.65
C GLY A 117 39.39 -21.89 -5.49
N THR A 118 39.56 -22.43 -4.29
CA THR A 118 38.96 -21.93 -3.04
C THR A 118 39.80 -20.87 -2.32
N GLU A 119 40.98 -20.51 -2.84
CA GLU A 119 41.85 -19.48 -2.27
C GLU A 119 41.77 -18.19 -3.12
N VAL A 120 41.84 -17.03 -2.46
CA VAL A 120 42.22 -15.76 -3.11
C VAL A 120 43.57 -15.34 -2.58
N LYS A 121 44.46 -14.95 -3.49
CA LYS A 121 45.81 -14.47 -3.22
C LYS A 121 45.89 -12.98 -3.55
N LEU A 122 46.42 -12.22 -2.60
CA LEU A 122 46.71 -10.80 -2.70
C LEU A 122 48.20 -10.61 -3.05
N GLY A 123 48.48 -9.91 -4.15
CA GLY A 123 49.85 -9.59 -4.57
C GLY A 123 50.04 -8.09 -4.79
N PHE A 124 50.97 -7.48 -4.05
CA PHE A 124 51.39 -6.10 -4.26
C PHE A 124 52.56 -6.05 -5.23
N ASN A 125 52.48 -5.20 -6.27
CA ASN A 125 53.56 -5.00 -7.23
C ASN A 125 53.97 -3.53 -7.28
N VAL A 126 55.29 -3.28 -7.21
CA VAL A 126 55.90 -1.93 -7.22
C VAL A 126 56.70 -1.79 -8.51
N GLY A 127 56.07 -1.23 -9.54
CA GLY A 127 56.66 -1.10 -10.87
C GLY A 127 57.47 0.19 -11.03
N ASN A 128 58.74 0.07 -11.41
CA ASN A 128 59.50 1.22 -11.89
C ASN A 128 59.08 1.59 -13.33
N ASN A 129 58.86 2.88 -13.57
CA ASN A 129 58.22 3.43 -14.75
C ASN A 129 58.84 3.04 -16.11
N ASN A 130 58.00 2.67 -17.10
CA ASN A 130 57.96 3.28 -18.44
C ASN A 130 56.81 2.73 -19.32
N GLN A 131 56.39 3.55 -20.30
CA GLN A 131 55.34 3.33 -21.34
C GLN A 131 53.86 3.48 -20.89
N PRO A 132 53.18 4.58 -21.27
CA PRO A 132 51.73 4.72 -21.14
C PRO A 132 50.97 4.24 -22.40
N VAL A 133 49.89 3.50 -22.22
CA VAL A 133 48.85 3.25 -23.24
C VAL A 133 47.49 3.48 -22.60
N VAL A 134 46.63 4.27 -23.27
CA VAL A 134 45.29 4.63 -22.78
C VAL A 134 44.25 4.17 -23.79
N HIS A 135 43.20 3.47 -23.33
CA HIS A 135 41.97 3.28 -24.12
C HIS A 135 40.69 3.24 -23.25
N ASP A 136 39.74 4.10 -23.61
CA ASP A 136 38.28 4.03 -23.45
C ASP A 136 37.60 3.45 -22.17
N LEU A 137 37.26 4.36 -21.24
CA LEU A 137 35.96 4.50 -20.54
C LEU A 137 34.97 3.30 -20.45
N LEU A 138 34.52 2.96 -19.22
CA LEU A 138 33.10 2.88 -18.85
C LEU A 138 32.82 2.86 -17.32
N ASN A 139 31.54 2.85 -16.93
CA ASN A 139 31.02 3.22 -15.60
C ASN A 139 31.19 2.13 -14.49
N GLY A 140 31.31 2.57 -13.23
CA GLY A 140 31.22 1.75 -12.01
C GLY A 140 30.96 2.60 -10.76
N GLN A 141 30.57 2.00 -9.63
CA GLN A 141 30.29 2.73 -8.37
C GLN A 141 31.58 3.11 -7.62
N ASN A 142 31.55 4.25 -6.91
CA ASN A 142 32.62 4.67 -6.01
C ASN A 142 32.48 3.99 -4.63
N ILE A 143 33.50 3.24 -4.22
CA ILE A 143 33.74 2.86 -2.82
C ILE A 143 35.12 3.40 -2.44
N ALA A 144 35.19 4.21 -1.38
CA ALA A 144 36.44 4.85 -0.97
C ALA A 144 37.20 3.98 0.05
N SER A 145 38.33 3.41 -0.36
CA SER A 145 39.33 2.82 0.55
C SER A 145 40.25 3.92 1.09
N GLN A 146 40.31 4.10 2.41
CA GLN A 146 41.35 4.92 3.03
C GLN A 146 42.63 4.09 3.26
N ILE A 147 43.78 4.65 2.88
CA ILE A 147 45.09 4.19 3.32
C ILE A 147 45.78 5.40 3.96
N ALA A 148 46.01 5.34 5.27
CA ALA A 148 46.67 6.40 6.01
C ALA A 148 48.18 6.17 6.06
N PHE A 149 48.97 7.22 5.80
CA PHE A 149 50.43 7.19 5.89
C PHE A 149 50.92 8.26 6.87
N ASN A 150 51.14 7.88 8.12
CA ASN A 150 51.68 8.79 9.13
C ASN A 150 53.20 8.96 8.96
N ARG A 151 53.65 10.19 8.65
CA ARG A 151 55.07 10.56 8.73
C ARG A 151 55.45 10.89 10.18
N ILE A 152 56.07 9.95 10.87
CA ILE A 152 56.88 10.26 12.05
C ILE A 152 58.29 10.61 11.57
N ALA A 153 58.84 11.73 12.03
CA ALA A 153 60.14 12.23 11.58
C ALA A 153 61.28 11.84 12.52
N ALA A 154 62.15 10.90 12.11
CA ALA A 154 63.58 10.86 12.47
C ALA A 154 64.37 9.77 11.71
N ASP A 155 63.73 8.67 11.28
CA ASP A 155 64.36 7.60 10.48
C ASP A 155 63.47 7.11 9.34
N GLN A 156 64.08 6.58 8.27
CA GLN A 156 63.38 6.29 7.01
C GLN A 156 62.62 4.96 7.04
N LYS A 157 61.42 4.97 7.64
CA LYS A 157 60.42 3.90 7.47
C LYS A 157 59.03 4.46 7.19
N LEU A 158 58.51 4.18 5.99
CA LEU A 158 57.08 4.28 5.73
C LEU A 158 56.38 3.11 6.43
N TRP A 159 55.38 3.41 7.26
CA TRP A 159 54.42 2.40 7.72
C TRP A 159 53.18 2.50 6.84
N CYS A 160 52.76 1.37 6.27
CA CYS A 160 51.53 1.24 5.51
C CYS A 160 50.52 0.46 6.36
N GLU A 161 49.47 1.11 6.82
CA GLU A 161 48.37 0.44 7.52
C GLU A 161 47.29 0.06 6.51
N VAL A 162 47.35 -1.19 6.02
CA VAL A 162 46.40 -1.71 5.03
C VAL A 162 45.11 -2.15 5.73
N ALA A 163 44.23 -1.18 5.97
CA ALA A 163 42.85 -1.45 6.38
C ALA A 163 42.08 -2.09 5.22
N ILE A 164 42.08 -3.43 5.14
CA ILE A 164 41.29 -4.17 4.14
C ILE A 164 39.79 -3.93 4.46
N PRO A 165 39.01 -3.29 3.56
CA PRO A 165 37.59 -3.13 3.79
C PRO A 165 36.89 -4.49 3.74
N TRP A 166 36.09 -4.82 4.76
CA TRP A 166 35.36 -6.10 4.79
C TRP A 166 34.46 -6.31 3.56
N SER A 167 33.96 -5.23 2.95
CA SER A 167 33.20 -5.28 1.69
C SER A 167 33.95 -6.02 0.56
N LEU A 168 35.26 -5.78 0.39
CA LEU A 168 36.09 -6.46 -0.63
C LEU A 168 36.23 -7.97 -0.37
N VAL A 169 36.13 -8.41 0.88
CA VAL A 169 36.13 -9.83 1.24
C VAL A 169 34.75 -10.45 0.99
N PHE A 170 33.67 -9.74 1.36
CA PHE A 170 32.29 -10.18 1.16
C PHE A 170 31.84 -10.18 -0.31
N GLU A 171 32.37 -9.29 -1.17
CA GLU A 171 32.12 -9.34 -2.62
C GLU A 171 32.82 -10.54 -3.29
N ALA A 172 34.01 -10.92 -2.82
CA ALA A 172 34.75 -12.06 -3.35
C ALA A 172 34.18 -13.43 -2.91
N PHE A 173 33.63 -13.49 -1.69
CA PHE A 173 33.05 -14.69 -1.07
C PHE A 173 31.89 -14.33 -0.10
N PRO A 174 30.67 -14.11 -0.60
CA PRO A 174 29.51 -13.95 0.26
C PRO A 174 29.21 -15.26 1.01
N ASN A 175 28.86 -15.14 2.30
CA ASN A 175 28.25 -16.17 3.15
C ASN A 175 29.13 -17.36 3.59
N GLU A 176 30.47 -17.27 3.57
CA GLU A 176 31.36 -18.31 4.09
C GLU A 176 32.11 -17.92 5.39
N GLY A 177 32.63 -18.92 6.10
CA GLY A 177 33.42 -18.76 7.33
C GLY A 177 34.90 -19.02 7.10
N PHE A 178 35.75 -18.13 7.61
CA PHE A 178 37.16 -18.04 7.24
C PHE A 178 38.11 -18.16 8.44
N ASP A 179 39.23 -18.85 8.25
CA ASP A 179 40.41 -18.72 9.12
C ASP A 179 41.50 -17.94 8.33
N LEU A 180 42.03 -16.87 8.93
CA LEU A 180 43.01 -15.96 8.31
C LEU A 180 44.44 -16.38 8.67
N ASN A 181 45.23 -16.81 7.69
CA ASN A 181 46.66 -17.08 7.88
C ASN A 181 47.53 -16.03 7.17
N ILE A 182 48.50 -15.48 7.91
CA ILE A 182 49.50 -14.54 7.43
C ILE A 182 50.86 -15.25 7.55
N GLY A 183 51.44 -15.61 6.40
CA GLY A 183 52.74 -16.28 6.32
C GLY A 183 53.66 -15.61 5.30
N VAL A 184 54.97 -15.75 5.51
CA VAL A 184 55.96 -15.33 4.51
C VAL A 184 56.18 -16.49 3.54
N TRP A 185 56.11 -16.19 2.25
CA TRP A 185 56.37 -17.15 1.17
C TRP A 185 57.84 -17.07 0.73
N ASP A 186 58.55 -18.20 0.83
CA ASP A 186 59.95 -18.30 0.38
C ASP A 186 59.97 -18.66 -1.12
N SER A 187 60.36 -17.70 -1.96
CA SER A 187 60.42 -17.86 -3.42
C SER A 187 61.39 -18.95 -3.88
N ASP A 188 62.41 -19.24 -3.08
CA ASP A 188 63.49 -20.16 -3.42
C ASP A 188 63.16 -21.60 -2.97
N ARG A 189 62.12 -21.76 -2.13
CA ARG A 189 61.60 -23.06 -1.66
C ARG A 189 60.25 -23.44 -2.24
N GLY A 190 59.39 -22.46 -2.53
CA GLY A 190 58.03 -22.70 -3.05
C GLY A 190 57.04 -23.22 -2.00
N ASP A 191 57.21 -22.84 -0.73
CA ASP A 191 56.30 -23.17 0.38
C ASP A 191 56.31 -22.05 1.44
N PHE A 192 55.37 -22.12 2.39
CA PHE A 192 55.20 -21.16 3.49
C PHE A 192 56.07 -21.51 4.71
N LEU A 193 56.59 -20.48 5.39
CA LEU A 193 57.24 -20.64 6.69
C LEU A 193 56.20 -20.64 7.82
N ASN A 194 55.97 -21.80 8.45
CA ASN A 194 55.05 -21.94 9.57
C ASN A 194 55.68 -21.56 10.93
N GLU A 195 54.99 -20.65 11.61
CA GLU A 195 55.01 -20.35 13.06
C GLU A 195 56.29 -19.83 13.76
N HIS A 196 56.10 -18.62 14.31
CA HIS A 196 56.72 -18.04 15.53
C HIS A 196 58.15 -17.44 15.52
N VAL A 197 58.20 -16.28 16.20
CA VAL A 197 59.36 -15.44 16.58
C VAL A 197 60.10 -14.70 15.46
N PHE A 198 59.97 -13.38 15.45
CA PHE A 198 60.86 -12.47 14.71
C PHE A 198 62.17 -12.28 15.49
N GLU A 199 63.30 -12.66 14.90
CA GLU A 199 64.60 -12.06 15.22
C GLU A 199 65.06 -11.15 14.06
N TRP A 200 65.60 -9.98 14.39
CA TRP A 200 65.90 -8.93 13.42
C TRP A 200 67.27 -9.14 12.76
N ALA A 201 67.29 -9.86 11.64
CA ALA A 201 68.46 -9.95 10.77
C ALA A 201 68.72 -8.59 10.08
N ALA A 202 69.62 -7.79 10.63
CA ALA A 202 69.98 -6.48 10.07
C ALA A 202 70.84 -6.65 8.80
N GLY A 203 70.20 -6.66 7.62
CA GLY A 203 70.92 -6.62 6.34
C GLY A 203 70.14 -7.16 5.14
N ILE A 204 69.19 -6.38 4.60
CA ILE A 204 68.76 -6.51 3.20
C ILE A 204 69.23 -5.23 2.49
N SER A 205 70.15 -5.38 1.54
CA SER A 205 70.83 -4.26 0.86
C SER A 205 70.61 -4.24 -0.65
N ASP A 206 69.56 -4.89 -1.12
CA ASP A 206 69.19 -4.98 -2.55
C ASP A 206 67.69 -4.69 -2.72
N PRO A 207 67.30 -3.58 -3.38
CA PRO A 207 65.90 -3.23 -3.63
C PRO A 207 65.17 -4.14 -4.63
N SER A 208 65.85 -5.10 -5.28
CA SER A 208 65.22 -5.98 -6.27
C SER A 208 64.45 -7.16 -5.66
N GLN A 209 64.61 -7.45 -4.36
CA GLN A 209 63.83 -8.47 -3.67
C GLN A 209 62.48 -7.92 -3.17
N ALA A 210 61.47 -7.97 -4.03
CA ALA A 210 60.09 -7.72 -3.65
C ALA A 210 59.58 -8.82 -2.71
N ALA A 211 59.43 -8.51 -1.42
CA ALA A 211 58.86 -9.42 -0.44
C ALA A 211 57.35 -9.58 -0.64
N TYR A 212 56.92 -10.74 -1.14
CA TYR A 212 55.51 -11.09 -1.27
C TYR A 212 54.95 -11.52 0.10
N TYR A 213 53.84 -10.89 0.51
CA TYR A 213 53.07 -11.25 1.70
C TYR A 213 51.70 -11.83 1.30
N PRO A 214 51.63 -13.09 0.80
CA PRO A 214 50.37 -13.72 0.41
C PRO A 214 49.53 -14.07 1.64
N ILE A 215 48.61 -13.16 1.98
CA ILE A 215 47.48 -13.48 2.86
C ILE A 215 46.70 -14.63 2.22
N THR A 216 46.56 -15.74 2.95
CA THR A 216 45.82 -16.92 2.47
C THR A 216 44.58 -17.12 3.32
N VAL A 217 43.42 -16.88 2.71
CA VAL A 217 42.11 -17.18 3.30
C VAL A 217 41.74 -18.61 2.93
N LYS A 218 41.53 -19.48 3.93
CA LYS A 218 41.06 -20.84 3.71
C LYS A 218 39.61 -20.99 4.15
N LYS A 219 38.81 -21.60 3.28
CA LYS A 219 37.45 -22.04 3.58
C LYS A 219 37.48 -23.02 4.75
N LYS A 220 36.62 -22.80 5.74
CA LYS A 220 36.33 -23.79 6.77
C LYS A 220 35.31 -24.78 6.22
N ASP A 221 35.68 -26.04 6.07
CA ASP A 221 34.77 -27.11 5.63
C ASP A 221 33.70 -27.40 6.68
N GLN A 222 32.64 -26.59 6.70
CA GLN A 222 31.32 -27.08 7.10
C GLN A 222 30.75 -27.85 5.90
N PRO A 223 30.12 -29.03 6.12
CA PRO A 223 29.50 -29.76 5.04
C PRO A 223 28.39 -28.92 4.43
N ASN A 224 28.46 -28.68 3.12
CA ASN A 224 27.28 -28.31 2.33
C ASN A 224 26.35 -29.53 2.27
N GLU A 225 25.65 -29.81 3.37
CA GLU A 225 24.48 -30.68 3.33
C GLU A 225 23.51 -30.11 2.29
N PRO A 226 22.99 -30.93 1.36
CA PRO A 226 22.06 -30.44 0.36
C PRO A 226 20.82 -29.89 1.07
N VAL A 227 20.36 -28.70 0.64
CA VAL A 227 19.11 -28.09 1.15
C VAL A 227 18.00 -29.13 1.02
N GLY A 228 17.49 -29.61 2.16
CA GLY A 228 16.71 -30.85 2.23
C GLY A 228 15.42 -30.82 1.41
N GLU A 229 14.78 -31.97 1.23
CA GLU A 229 13.46 -32.03 0.59
C GLU A 229 12.37 -31.46 1.50
N GLU A 230 11.35 -30.84 0.91
CA GLU A 230 10.20 -30.29 1.63
C GLU A 230 9.39 -31.37 2.36
N LYS A 231 9.04 -31.09 3.61
CA LYS A 231 8.35 -32.02 4.51
C LYS A 231 7.27 -31.30 5.30
N VAL A 232 6.23 -32.05 5.67
CA VAL A 232 5.25 -31.62 6.66
C VAL A 232 5.86 -31.76 8.05
N TYR A 233 5.92 -30.66 8.79
CA TYR A 233 6.28 -30.66 10.21
C TYR A 233 5.00 -30.60 11.05
N GLN A 234 5.03 -31.27 12.20
CA GLN A 234 3.92 -31.24 13.16
C GLN A 234 4.16 -30.07 14.15
N PRO A 235 3.39 -28.98 14.08
CA PRO A 235 3.46 -27.91 15.08
C PRO A 235 3.02 -28.39 16.47
N LYS A 236 3.54 -27.74 17.51
CA LYS A 236 3.21 -27.94 18.93
C LYS A 236 1.75 -27.61 19.26
N PHE A 237 1.15 -26.69 18.50
CA PHE A 237 -0.23 -26.24 18.64
C PHE A 237 -1.01 -26.48 17.34
N GLU A 238 -2.35 -26.47 17.38
CA GLU A 238 -3.13 -26.53 16.15
C GLU A 238 -2.99 -25.21 15.38
N GLN A 239 -2.54 -25.28 14.12
CA GLN A 239 -2.54 -24.16 13.18
C GLN A 239 -3.67 -24.28 12.14
N GLN A 240 -3.92 -23.20 11.40
CA GLN A 240 -5.00 -23.13 10.40
C GLN A 240 -4.80 -24.10 9.22
N ASP A 241 -3.55 -24.45 8.90
CA ASP A 241 -3.14 -25.16 7.69
C ASP A 241 -2.14 -26.31 8.01
N LEU A 242 -1.32 -26.69 7.03
CA LEU A 242 -0.16 -27.59 7.19
C LEU A 242 1.15 -26.79 7.14
N VAL A 243 2.07 -27.02 8.09
CA VAL A 243 3.43 -26.45 8.07
C VAL A 243 4.30 -27.29 7.13
N ILE A 244 4.41 -26.87 5.87
CA ILE A 244 5.32 -27.47 4.88
C ILE A 244 6.59 -26.62 4.82
N ALA A 245 7.73 -27.20 5.16
CA ALA A 245 9.01 -26.48 5.21
C ALA A 245 10.17 -27.28 4.61
N ARG A 246 11.19 -26.55 4.14
CA ARG A 246 12.41 -27.13 3.56
C ARG A 246 13.58 -27.19 4.56
N ILE A 247 13.54 -26.33 5.58
CA ILE A 247 14.53 -26.25 6.66
C ILE A 247 13.80 -26.27 8.01
N ASN A 248 14.27 -27.10 8.95
CA ASN A 248 14.02 -26.93 10.39
C ASN A 248 15.24 -26.25 11.02
N ALA A 249 15.04 -25.11 11.67
CA ALA A 249 16.12 -24.31 12.27
C ALA A 249 16.91 -25.08 13.34
N LYS A 250 16.27 -25.94 14.15
CA LYS A 250 16.95 -26.71 15.20
C LYS A 250 17.78 -27.85 14.63
N GLU A 251 17.27 -28.54 13.62
CA GLU A 251 18.02 -29.57 12.88
C GLU A 251 19.26 -28.99 12.18
N ARG A 252 19.21 -27.72 11.76
CA ARG A 252 20.34 -27.00 11.14
C ARG A 252 21.13 -26.11 12.12
N GLY A 253 21.01 -26.36 13.42
CA GLY A 253 21.95 -25.91 14.45
C GLY A 253 21.55 -24.70 15.31
N ALA A 254 20.35 -24.14 15.15
CA ALA A 254 19.85 -23.13 16.07
C ALA A 254 19.39 -23.80 17.39
N GLN A 255 19.75 -23.24 18.53
CA GLN A 255 19.49 -23.88 19.83
C GLN A 255 18.06 -23.60 20.31
N GLY A 256 17.60 -22.34 20.23
CA GLY A 256 16.32 -21.93 20.80
C GLY A 256 16.24 -22.17 22.32
N ASP A 257 17.36 -21.98 23.03
CA ASP A 257 17.57 -22.29 24.45
C ASP A 257 17.38 -21.10 25.41
N GLY A 258 17.30 -19.87 24.88
CA GLY A 258 17.21 -18.61 25.62
C GLY A 258 18.54 -17.98 26.03
N PHE A 259 19.68 -18.55 25.64
CA PHE A 259 21.03 -18.14 26.06
C PHE A 259 22.01 -18.00 24.89
N THR A 260 21.95 -18.92 23.92
CA THR A 260 22.78 -18.94 22.71
C THR A 260 22.28 -17.92 21.70
N ASP A 261 23.21 -17.17 21.09
CA ASP A 261 22.91 -16.21 20.02
C ASP A 261 22.60 -16.96 18.72
N ASP A 262 21.33 -17.12 18.42
CA ASP A 262 20.85 -17.83 17.23
C ASP A 262 20.85 -16.95 15.98
N GLN A 263 21.06 -15.63 16.11
CA GLN A 263 21.05 -14.69 14.97
C GLN A 263 21.98 -15.11 13.82
N PRO A 264 23.25 -15.52 14.05
CA PRO A 264 24.14 -15.90 12.94
C PRO A 264 23.69 -17.18 12.23
N VAL A 265 23.05 -18.10 12.94
CA VAL A 265 22.49 -19.33 12.37
C VAL A 265 21.24 -19.01 11.56
N LEU A 266 20.30 -18.25 12.13
CA LEU A 266 19.04 -17.89 11.46
C LEU A 266 19.30 -17.05 10.21
N GLN A 267 20.23 -16.09 10.24
CA GLN A 267 20.60 -15.31 9.06
C GLN A 267 21.15 -16.21 7.94
N ARG A 268 22.10 -17.11 8.25
CA ARG A 268 22.63 -18.08 7.28
C ARG A 268 21.53 -18.93 6.64
N LEU A 269 20.55 -19.40 7.42
CA LEU A 269 19.44 -20.21 6.89
C LEU A 269 18.48 -19.39 6.01
N ILE A 270 18.26 -18.12 6.32
CA ILE A 270 17.51 -17.18 5.46
C ILE A 270 18.25 -16.96 4.14
N ASP A 271 19.56 -16.71 4.18
CA ASP A 271 20.36 -16.49 2.98
C ASP A 271 20.47 -17.76 2.11
N GLU A 272 20.52 -18.95 2.73
CA GLU A 272 20.42 -20.26 2.06
C GLU A 272 19.05 -20.42 1.34
N MET A 273 17.94 -20.15 2.04
CA MET A 273 16.59 -20.27 1.49
C MET A 273 16.33 -19.26 0.35
N HIS A 274 16.79 -18.01 0.50
CA HIS A 274 16.70 -17.01 -0.56
C HIS A 274 17.53 -17.40 -1.79
N THR A 275 18.71 -17.99 -1.59
CA THR A 275 19.55 -18.50 -2.69
C THR A 275 18.85 -19.64 -3.44
N HIS A 276 18.21 -20.55 -2.71
CA HIS A 276 17.37 -21.61 -3.27
C HIS A 276 16.20 -21.05 -4.10
N GLY A 277 15.58 -19.96 -3.62
CA GLY A 277 14.55 -19.21 -4.33
C GLY A 277 13.27 -18.99 -3.53
N GLY A 278 13.38 -18.87 -2.20
CA GLY A 278 12.25 -18.71 -1.29
C GLY A 278 11.77 -20.03 -0.68
N GLY A 279 10.76 -19.94 0.19
CA GLY A 279 10.20 -21.06 0.94
C GLY A 279 10.24 -20.88 2.46
N VAL A 280 9.78 -21.90 3.19
CA VAL A 280 9.57 -21.84 4.65
C VAL A 280 10.73 -22.46 5.44
N ILE A 281 11.20 -21.70 6.42
CA ILE A 281 12.07 -22.13 7.52
C ILE A 281 11.18 -22.34 8.74
N TYR A 282 11.01 -23.59 9.18
CA TYR A 282 10.30 -23.91 10.40
C TYR A 282 11.21 -23.72 11.63
N MET A 283 10.68 -23.06 12.66
CA MET A 283 11.33 -22.75 13.92
C MET A 283 10.53 -23.38 15.07
N PRO A 284 10.83 -24.63 15.49
CA PRO A 284 10.11 -25.30 16.58
C PRO A 284 10.19 -24.54 17.91
N ALA A 285 9.15 -24.65 18.75
CA ALA A 285 9.02 -23.96 20.03
C ALA A 285 10.32 -23.90 20.86
N GLY A 286 10.64 -22.71 21.36
CA GLY A 286 11.92 -22.37 21.98
C GLY A 286 12.18 -20.86 21.97
N VAL A 287 13.22 -20.44 22.67
CA VAL A 287 13.60 -19.03 22.83
C VAL A 287 14.89 -18.77 22.07
N TYR A 288 14.79 -18.13 20.91
CA TYR A 288 15.91 -17.85 20.02
C TYR A 288 16.45 -16.45 20.31
N GLN A 289 17.66 -16.33 20.85
CA GLN A 289 18.21 -15.03 21.22
C GLN A 289 18.83 -14.32 20.00
N LEU A 290 18.52 -13.02 19.83
CA LEU A 290 19.07 -12.19 18.78
C LEU A 290 19.89 -11.02 19.36
N ASN A 291 21.22 -11.10 19.26
CA ASN A 291 22.12 -10.00 19.65
C ASN A 291 22.36 -8.96 18.54
N LYS A 292 21.89 -9.23 17.32
CA LYS A 292 22.00 -8.37 16.14
C LYS A 292 20.65 -8.28 15.41
N GLN A 293 20.54 -7.34 14.47
CA GLN A 293 19.47 -7.31 13.48
C GLN A 293 19.41 -8.62 12.68
N LEU A 294 18.20 -9.05 12.34
CA LEU A 294 17.92 -10.12 11.38
C LEU A 294 17.33 -9.50 10.10
N VAL A 295 17.84 -9.88 8.92
CA VAL A 295 17.33 -9.41 7.63
C VAL A 295 16.67 -10.59 6.92
N LEU A 296 15.33 -10.57 6.90
CA LEU A 296 14.51 -11.57 6.23
C LEU A 296 14.45 -11.26 4.73
N LYS A 297 15.12 -12.09 3.93
CA LYS A 297 15.32 -11.96 2.48
C LYS A 297 14.09 -12.36 1.66
N SER A 298 13.98 -11.84 0.43
CA SER A 298 12.82 -12.04 -0.45
C SER A 298 12.35 -13.49 -0.57
N GLY A 299 11.04 -13.71 -0.51
CA GLY A 299 10.42 -15.02 -0.69
C GLY A 299 10.62 -16.00 0.48
N VAL A 300 11.36 -15.61 1.52
CA VAL A 300 11.60 -16.44 2.71
C VAL A 300 10.53 -16.19 3.76
N THR A 301 10.01 -17.28 4.33
CA THR A 301 9.11 -17.26 5.47
C THR A 301 9.79 -17.88 6.69
N LEU A 302 9.82 -17.16 7.81
CA LEU A 302 10.07 -17.74 9.13
C LEU A 302 8.73 -18.13 9.74
N ARG A 303 8.59 -19.40 10.12
CA ARG A 303 7.34 -19.94 10.68
C ARG A 303 7.58 -20.71 11.96
N GLY A 304 6.86 -20.37 13.03
CA GLY A 304 7.06 -20.94 14.35
C GLY A 304 5.93 -21.85 14.86
N ASP A 305 5.92 -22.04 16.17
CA ASP A 305 4.82 -22.58 16.97
C ASP A 305 4.14 -21.44 17.76
N TRP A 306 2.86 -21.16 17.49
CA TRP A 306 2.09 -20.13 18.21
C TRP A 306 0.71 -20.58 18.68
N GLN A 307 0.20 -19.85 19.67
CA GLN A 307 -1.13 -19.95 20.27
C GLN A 307 -1.56 -18.53 20.72
N ASN A 308 -2.86 -18.25 20.78
CA ASN A 308 -3.37 -16.93 21.18
C ASN A 308 -2.79 -16.49 22.55
N PRO A 309 -2.05 -15.36 22.63
CA PRO A 309 -1.35 -14.94 23.84
C PRO A 309 -2.29 -14.46 24.95
N LEU A 310 -3.49 -13.99 24.61
CA LEU A 310 -4.47 -13.51 25.59
C LEU A 310 -5.14 -14.65 26.36
N GLU A 311 -5.33 -15.79 25.69
CA GLU A 311 -5.90 -17.02 26.25
C GLU A 311 -4.83 -17.85 26.96
N ASN A 312 -3.73 -18.15 26.26
CA ASN A 312 -2.80 -19.21 26.62
C ASN A 312 -1.39 -18.73 26.99
N GLY A 313 -1.08 -17.44 26.82
CA GLY A 313 0.25 -16.86 27.08
C GLY A 313 1.27 -17.15 25.98
N ALA A 314 2.37 -16.39 25.99
CA ALA A 314 3.39 -16.39 24.93
C ALA A 314 4.66 -17.19 25.28
N ASP A 315 4.73 -17.77 26.48
CA ASP A 315 5.92 -18.46 27.02
C ASP A 315 6.16 -19.87 26.46
N GLN A 316 5.17 -20.44 25.77
CA GLN A 316 5.19 -21.83 25.31
C GLN A 316 5.49 -22.03 23.82
N GLY A 317 5.56 -20.96 23.02
CA GLY A 317 5.74 -21.04 21.57
C GLY A 317 7.18 -20.83 21.10
N THR A 318 7.28 -20.38 19.86
CA THR A 318 8.52 -19.88 19.24
C THR A 318 8.67 -18.40 19.58
N LEU A 319 9.78 -18.04 20.21
CA LEU A 319 9.98 -16.70 20.77
C LEU A 319 11.34 -16.13 20.35
N LEU A 320 11.34 -15.00 19.65
CA LEU A 320 12.55 -14.22 19.35
C LEU A 320 12.86 -13.31 20.55
N SER A 321 13.98 -13.56 21.22
CA SER A 321 14.44 -12.85 22.42
C SER A 321 15.46 -11.77 22.05
N ILE A 322 15.02 -10.53 21.93
CA ILE A 322 15.82 -9.43 21.39
C ILE A 322 16.73 -8.82 22.46
N ARG A 323 18.05 -8.85 22.22
CA ARG A 323 19.07 -8.12 23.00
C ARG A 323 19.57 -6.87 22.27
N TRP A 324 19.52 -6.89 20.93
CA TRP A 324 20.02 -5.82 20.08
C TRP A 324 19.32 -4.46 20.33
N GLY A 325 20.08 -3.37 20.19
CA GLY A 325 19.54 -2.00 20.21
C GLY A 325 19.17 -1.43 21.60
N LYS A 326 19.52 -2.10 22.70
CA LYS A 326 19.19 -1.59 24.04
C LYS A 326 19.75 -0.19 24.28
N ASN A 327 18.90 0.70 24.82
CA ASN A 327 19.16 2.12 25.07
C ASN A 327 19.40 2.98 23.82
N THR A 328 19.15 2.48 22.60
CA THR A 328 19.14 3.30 21.39
C THR A 328 17.71 3.48 20.87
N GLU A 329 17.38 4.64 20.30
CA GLU A 329 16.13 4.80 19.55
C GLU A 329 16.27 4.29 18.09
N GLY A 330 17.50 4.05 17.62
CA GLY A 330 17.79 3.96 16.18
C GLY A 330 17.62 5.30 15.45
N HIS A 331 18.10 5.41 14.22
CA HIS A 331 17.84 6.56 13.37
C HIS A 331 16.37 6.53 12.89
N PRO A 332 15.60 7.64 12.98
CA PRO A 332 14.17 7.63 12.65
C PRO A 332 13.86 7.16 11.23
N ASP A 333 14.79 7.44 10.30
CA ASP A 333 14.69 7.10 8.88
C ASP A 333 15.58 5.92 8.45
N GLY A 334 16.58 5.56 9.28
CA GLY A 334 17.54 4.49 8.99
C GLY A 334 16.91 3.10 9.16
N ASP A 335 17.60 2.06 8.73
CA ASP A 335 17.10 0.67 8.78
C ASP A 335 17.26 0.01 10.16
N ASP A 336 17.25 0.80 11.23
CA ASP A 336 17.38 0.34 12.60
C ASP A 336 16.08 -0.35 13.07
N ALA A 337 15.98 -1.64 12.77
CA ALA A 337 14.93 -2.54 13.24
C ALA A 337 15.52 -3.90 13.66
N ALA A 338 14.98 -4.54 14.70
CA ALA A 338 15.43 -5.87 15.12
C ALA A 338 15.19 -6.94 14.04
N ILE A 339 14.08 -6.81 13.28
CA ILE A 339 13.80 -7.55 12.06
C ILE A 339 13.53 -6.57 10.93
N LEU A 340 14.28 -6.71 9.84
CA LEU A 340 14.09 -5.99 8.58
C LEU A 340 13.53 -6.98 7.54
N MET A 341 12.42 -6.62 6.89
CA MET A 341 11.66 -7.53 6.00
C MET A 341 11.72 -7.05 4.54
N ASP A 342 12.27 -7.88 3.66
CA ASP A 342 12.28 -7.72 2.20
C ASP A 342 10.94 -8.14 1.55
N ARG A 343 10.86 -8.14 0.21
CA ARG A 343 9.63 -8.37 -0.56
C ARG A 343 9.12 -9.82 -0.48
N SER A 344 7.79 -9.99 -0.40
CA SER A 344 7.11 -11.29 -0.32
C SER A 344 7.64 -12.16 0.83
N THR A 345 7.89 -11.55 2.00
CA THR A 345 8.41 -12.24 3.18
C THR A 345 7.33 -12.53 4.21
N GLY A 346 7.49 -13.64 4.93
CA GLY A 346 6.53 -14.08 5.96
C GLY A 346 7.16 -14.17 7.34
N LEU A 347 6.48 -13.60 8.34
CA LEU A 347 6.76 -13.82 9.75
C LEU A 347 5.47 -14.40 10.37
N ILE A 348 5.42 -15.72 10.53
CA ILE A 348 4.20 -16.46 10.88
C ILE A 348 4.37 -17.25 12.18
N ASP A 349 3.31 -17.35 12.97
CA ASP A 349 3.19 -18.24 14.13
C ASP A 349 4.35 -18.06 15.14
N LEU A 350 4.66 -16.83 15.56
CA LEU A 350 5.72 -16.59 16.57
C LEU A 350 5.54 -15.33 17.43
N GLY A 351 6.24 -15.32 18.57
CA GLY A 351 6.37 -14.17 19.47
C GLY A 351 7.72 -13.46 19.36
N ILE A 352 7.76 -12.20 19.78
CA ILE A 352 8.96 -11.39 19.97
C ILE A 352 8.91 -10.71 21.34
N TRP A 353 10.00 -10.78 22.08
CA TRP A 353 10.11 -10.31 23.46
C TRP A 353 11.47 -9.69 23.75
N TYR A 354 11.46 -8.64 24.57
CA TYR A 354 12.63 -7.90 25.03
C TYR A 354 12.89 -8.25 26.51
N PRO A 355 13.74 -9.24 26.83
CA PRO A 355 14.02 -9.71 28.20
C PRO A 355 14.60 -8.65 29.16
N GLU A 356 15.14 -7.56 28.62
CA GLU A 356 15.73 -6.46 29.41
C GLU A 356 14.86 -5.21 29.48
N GLN A 357 13.63 -5.27 28.96
CA GLN A 357 12.65 -4.19 29.09
C GLN A 357 11.91 -4.25 30.43
N SER A 358 11.58 -3.10 31.01
CA SER A 358 10.95 -3.00 32.33
C SER A 358 9.79 -2.00 32.32
N PHE A 359 8.61 -2.42 32.74
CA PHE A 359 7.45 -1.50 32.90
C PHE A 359 7.65 -0.47 34.02
N LYS A 360 8.64 -0.66 34.91
CA LYS A 360 8.97 0.28 36.00
C LYS A 360 9.96 1.36 35.58
N ASN A 361 10.90 0.99 34.71
CA ASN A 361 11.89 1.89 34.11
C ASN A 361 12.04 1.54 32.61
N PRO A 362 11.09 1.94 31.75
CA PRO A 362 11.18 1.63 30.32
C PRO A 362 12.42 2.25 29.67
N VAL A 363 13.12 1.47 28.85
CA VAL A 363 14.31 1.91 28.10
C VAL A 363 14.05 1.91 26.59
N PRO A 364 14.67 2.82 25.82
CA PRO A 364 14.56 2.82 24.36
C PRO A 364 15.12 1.55 23.71
N TYR A 365 14.50 1.19 22.60
CA TYR A 365 15.02 0.28 21.58
C TYR A 365 14.66 0.86 20.18
N PRO A 366 15.33 0.41 19.10
CA PRO A 366 14.87 0.63 17.74
C PRO A 366 13.50 0.01 17.46
N TRP A 367 13.08 0.02 16.19
CA TRP A 367 11.87 -0.67 15.77
C TRP A 367 12.01 -2.19 15.95
N THR A 368 10.91 -2.87 16.27
CA THR A 368 10.94 -4.34 16.36
C THR A 368 10.89 -4.94 14.95
N ILE A 369 9.98 -4.46 14.11
CA ILE A 369 9.79 -4.91 12.73
C ILE A 369 9.70 -3.69 11.79
N ARG A 370 10.36 -3.76 10.63
CA ARG A 370 10.24 -2.77 9.55
C ARG A 370 10.21 -3.45 8.18
N GLN A 371 9.25 -3.04 7.33
CA GLN A 371 9.29 -3.35 5.90
C GLN A 371 10.39 -2.49 5.24
N HIS A 372 11.34 -3.13 4.56
CA HIS A 372 12.58 -2.50 4.09
C HIS A 372 12.34 -1.51 2.94
N PHE A 373 11.68 -1.99 1.88
CA PHE A 373 11.35 -1.22 0.68
C PHE A 373 10.32 -1.95 -0.20
N MET A 374 9.20 -1.28 -0.50
CA MET A 374 8.20 -1.71 -1.52
C MET A 374 7.58 -3.12 -1.32
N ASN A 375 6.80 -3.54 -2.32
CA ASN A 375 5.86 -4.67 -2.45
C ASN A 375 5.97 -5.83 -1.44
N ASN A 376 4.89 -6.03 -0.68
CA ASN A 376 4.49 -7.23 0.07
C ASN A 376 5.41 -7.62 1.24
N ALA A 377 4.86 -7.65 2.45
CA ALA A 377 5.41 -8.42 3.57
C ALA A 377 4.24 -8.80 4.50
N THR A 378 4.33 -9.95 5.18
CA THR A 378 3.21 -10.54 5.91
C THR A 378 3.59 -10.88 7.34
N LEU A 379 2.79 -10.39 8.29
CA LEU A 379 2.80 -10.81 9.69
C LEU A 379 1.44 -11.47 9.98
N GLU A 380 1.45 -12.74 10.35
CA GLU A 380 0.24 -13.52 10.65
C GLU A 380 0.48 -14.32 11.95
N ASN A 381 -0.43 -14.25 12.91
CA ASN A 381 -0.28 -14.88 14.23
C ASN A 381 1.01 -14.43 14.97
N VAL A 382 1.21 -13.11 15.12
CA VAL A 382 2.43 -12.51 15.67
C VAL A 382 2.18 -11.81 17.01
N THR A 383 3.06 -12.03 18.00
CA THR A 383 2.94 -11.40 19.34
C THR A 383 4.17 -10.57 19.71
N LEU A 384 4.00 -9.26 19.89
CA LEU A 384 5.02 -8.28 20.26
C LEU A 384 4.87 -7.92 21.75
N VAL A 385 5.53 -8.69 22.63
CA VAL A 385 5.18 -8.81 24.05
C VAL A 385 5.39 -7.55 24.88
N ASN A 386 6.46 -6.78 24.65
CA ASN A 386 6.85 -5.65 25.50
C ASN A 386 7.78 -4.67 24.76
N VAL A 387 7.37 -4.28 23.55
CA VAL A 387 8.22 -3.53 22.61
C VAL A 387 8.32 -2.05 22.97
N TRP A 388 9.46 -1.41 22.71
CA TRP A 388 9.51 0.06 22.74
C TRP A 388 8.70 0.61 21.56
N LYS A 389 9.09 0.23 20.34
CA LYS A 389 8.41 0.55 19.08
C LYS A 389 8.16 -0.74 18.30
N GLY A 390 6.90 -1.03 17.98
CA GLY A 390 6.50 -2.28 17.34
C GLY A 390 6.84 -2.33 15.85
N ILE A 391 5.88 -1.93 15.01
CA ILE A 391 5.93 -2.08 13.55
C ILE A 391 6.07 -0.70 12.89
N LYS A 392 7.05 -0.53 11.99
CA LYS A 392 7.18 0.67 11.15
C LYS A 392 7.07 0.38 9.66
N LEU A 393 6.24 1.20 9.01
CA LEU A 393 6.05 1.27 7.57
C LEU A 393 6.44 2.69 7.13
N GLY A 394 7.45 2.80 6.28
CA GLY A 394 8.10 4.07 5.95
C GLY A 394 9.43 4.29 6.70
N PRO A 395 10.08 5.45 6.53
CA PRO A 395 9.63 6.59 5.73
C PRO A 395 9.78 6.37 4.21
N ARG A 396 10.39 5.26 3.78
CA ARG A 396 10.51 4.89 2.36
C ARG A 396 9.17 4.41 1.76
N PRO A 397 9.02 4.49 0.42
CA PRO A 397 7.95 3.83 -0.30
C PRO A 397 7.82 2.34 0.07
N ASN A 398 6.60 1.94 0.43
CA ASN A 398 6.22 0.57 0.79
C ASN A 398 4.83 0.26 0.24
N GLN A 399 4.49 -1.03 0.03
CA GLN A 399 3.20 -1.45 -0.55
C GLN A 399 2.77 -2.83 -0.01
N PHE A 400 1.47 -3.14 -0.08
CA PHE A 400 0.90 -4.49 0.09
C PHE A 400 1.28 -5.26 1.37
N LEU A 401 1.56 -4.56 2.46
CA LEU A 401 1.71 -5.22 3.76
C LEU A 401 0.40 -5.92 4.15
N THR A 402 0.51 -7.14 4.67
CA THR A 402 -0.60 -7.86 5.31
C THR A 402 -0.29 -8.03 6.80
N LEU A 403 -1.14 -7.50 7.66
CA LEU A 403 -1.18 -7.78 9.10
C LEU A 403 -2.46 -8.56 9.40
N LYS A 404 -2.33 -9.73 10.02
CA LYS A 404 -3.44 -10.55 10.51
C LYS A 404 -3.12 -11.09 11.90
N ASP A 405 -4.06 -10.99 12.84
CA ASP A 405 -3.96 -11.58 14.19
C ASP A 405 -2.66 -11.20 14.91
N VAL A 406 -2.45 -9.87 15.07
CA VAL A 406 -1.22 -9.28 15.63
C VAL A 406 -1.50 -8.63 16.99
N TYR A 407 -0.75 -9.07 18.00
CA TYR A 407 -0.94 -8.71 19.41
C TYR A 407 0.27 -7.93 19.95
N ILE A 408 0.09 -6.74 20.51
CA ILE A 408 1.19 -5.82 20.85
C ILE A 408 0.98 -5.19 22.24
N THR A 409 1.98 -5.24 23.13
CA THR A 409 2.13 -4.23 24.20
C THR A 409 3.28 -3.28 23.86
N PRO A 410 3.00 -2.09 23.32
CA PRO A 410 4.02 -1.07 23.08
C PRO A 410 4.21 -0.16 24.29
N LEU A 411 5.42 0.37 24.45
CA LEU A 411 5.75 1.35 25.48
C LEU A 411 5.90 2.78 24.90
N LYS A 412 6.24 2.90 23.60
CA LYS A 412 6.32 4.19 22.90
C LYS A 412 5.35 4.29 21.72
N MET A 413 5.40 3.32 20.81
CA MET A 413 4.56 3.28 19.60
C MET A 413 4.23 1.84 19.22
N GLY A 414 2.96 1.51 19.01
CA GLY A 414 2.57 0.18 18.50
C GLY A 414 2.87 0.04 17.00
N LEU A 415 2.30 0.94 16.21
CA LEU A 415 2.42 0.95 14.76
C LEU A 415 2.62 2.39 14.24
N GLU A 416 3.66 2.64 13.45
CA GLU A 416 3.86 3.90 12.70
C GLU A 416 3.83 3.62 11.21
N ARG A 417 3.12 4.46 10.45
CA ARG A 417 2.73 4.14 9.08
C ARG A 417 2.70 5.38 8.19
N ASP A 418 3.66 5.49 7.27
CA ASP A 418 3.83 6.60 6.31
C ASP A 418 4.33 6.07 4.94
N GLN A 419 4.21 6.87 3.88
CA GLN A 419 4.63 6.54 2.50
C GLN A 419 4.23 5.14 1.98
N THR A 420 3.04 4.62 2.32
CA THR A 420 2.54 3.44 1.58
C THR A 420 1.77 3.88 0.35
N TYR A 421 2.12 3.29 -0.77
CA TYR A 421 1.40 3.38 -2.03
C TYR A 421 0.69 2.02 -2.24
N ASP A 422 -0.55 2.04 -2.69
CA ASP A 422 -1.43 0.87 -2.84
C ASP A 422 -1.72 0.06 -1.56
N CYS A 423 -2.62 -0.92 -1.68
CA CYS A 423 -3.43 -1.43 -0.57
C CYS A 423 -2.69 -2.31 0.45
N ALA A 424 -2.43 -1.77 1.64
CA ALA A 424 -2.14 -2.56 2.83
C ALA A 424 -3.44 -3.11 3.48
N ARG A 425 -3.37 -4.31 4.07
CA ARG A 425 -4.47 -5.03 4.72
C ARG A 425 -4.16 -5.20 6.20
N MET A 426 -5.07 -4.84 7.10
CA MET A 426 -4.82 -4.96 8.55
C MET A 426 -6.05 -5.49 9.29
N GLN A 427 -6.01 -6.75 9.71
CA GLN A 427 -7.11 -7.52 10.32
C GLN A 427 -6.73 -7.98 11.74
N ASN A 428 -7.68 -7.95 12.67
CA ASN A 428 -7.56 -8.54 14.01
C ASN A 428 -6.32 -8.04 14.77
N ILE A 429 -6.19 -6.71 14.93
CA ILE A 429 -5.02 -6.09 15.56
C ILE A 429 -5.35 -5.68 17.00
N VAL A 430 -4.62 -6.22 17.96
CA VAL A 430 -4.80 -5.93 19.39
C VAL A 430 -3.57 -5.20 19.93
N ILE A 431 -3.74 -3.94 20.31
CA ILE A 431 -2.72 -3.12 20.96
C ILE A 431 -3.15 -2.88 22.40
N SER A 432 -2.57 -3.60 23.35
CA SER A 432 -3.06 -3.66 24.74
C SER A 432 -1.95 -3.97 25.75
N PRO A 433 -1.99 -3.40 26.98
CA PRO A 433 -1.15 -3.82 28.12
C PRO A 433 -1.36 -5.29 28.50
N THR A 434 -2.56 -5.84 28.25
CA THR A 434 -2.97 -7.20 28.63
C THR A 434 -2.10 -8.27 27.95
N VAL A 435 -1.53 -7.99 26.78
CA VAL A 435 -0.62 -8.92 26.07
C VAL A 435 0.64 -9.20 26.90
N TRP A 436 1.29 -8.18 27.50
CA TRP A 436 2.42 -8.40 28.41
C TRP A 436 1.98 -9.06 29.72
N GLU A 437 0.85 -8.61 30.30
CA GLU A 437 0.34 -9.12 31.58
C GLU A 437 -0.01 -10.62 31.52
N HIS A 438 -0.59 -11.08 30.40
CA HIS A 438 -0.95 -12.50 30.18
C HIS A 438 0.20 -13.34 29.57
N SER A 439 1.29 -12.71 29.12
CA SER A 439 2.39 -13.38 28.40
C SER A 439 3.07 -14.53 29.15
N LYS A 440 2.97 -14.57 30.50
CA LYS A 440 3.68 -15.47 31.44
C LYS A 440 5.21 -15.36 31.44
N LEU A 441 5.80 -14.55 30.55
CA LEU A 441 7.25 -14.36 30.41
C LEU A 441 7.86 -13.61 31.60
N SER A 442 9.19 -13.74 31.77
CA SER A 442 9.89 -13.02 32.84
C SER A 442 9.85 -11.50 32.60
N GLY A 443 9.78 -10.73 33.69
CA GLY A 443 9.57 -9.28 33.64
C GLY A 443 8.10 -8.84 33.46
N ALA A 444 7.15 -9.74 33.17
CA ALA A 444 5.73 -9.41 33.09
C ALA A 444 5.16 -8.86 34.43
N PRO A 445 4.20 -7.91 34.42
CA PRO A 445 3.52 -7.43 35.63
C PRO A 445 2.73 -8.55 36.32
N LYS A 446 2.99 -8.80 37.62
CA LYS A 446 2.39 -9.93 38.37
C LYS A 446 1.39 -9.53 39.46
N SER A 447 1.40 -8.27 39.89
CA SER A 447 0.46 -7.76 40.89
C SER A 447 -0.41 -6.68 40.28
N SER A 448 -1.61 -6.44 40.84
CA SER A 448 -2.49 -5.36 40.39
C SER A 448 -1.84 -3.97 40.47
N THR A 449 -0.89 -3.78 41.39
CA THR A 449 -0.06 -2.57 41.46
C THR A 449 0.89 -2.48 40.26
N ASP A 450 1.56 -3.58 39.90
CA ASP A 450 2.47 -3.63 38.74
C ASP A 450 1.71 -3.43 37.41
N GLN A 451 0.53 -4.05 37.28
CA GLN A 451 -0.38 -3.90 36.14
C GLN A 451 -0.85 -2.45 36.02
N ASN A 452 -1.30 -1.84 37.12
CA ASN A 452 -1.66 -0.42 37.16
C ASN A 452 -0.49 0.50 36.76
N ASN A 453 0.74 0.20 37.19
CA ASN A 453 1.94 0.97 36.82
C ASN A 453 2.20 0.91 35.30
N LEU A 454 2.12 -0.27 34.66
CA LEU A 454 2.25 -0.41 33.21
C LEU A 454 1.14 0.39 32.49
N ARG A 455 -0.11 0.22 32.92
CA ARG A 455 -1.29 0.84 32.32
C ARG A 455 -1.27 2.37 32.48
N GLU A 456 -0.75 2.89 33.59
CA GLU A 456 -0.53 4.33 33.80
C GLU A 456 0.64 4.85 32.96
N TYR A 457 1.74 4.10 32.83
CA TYR A 457 2.84 4.47 31.95
C TYR A 457 2.34 4.60 30.49
N MET A 458 1.56 3.64 30.01
CA MET A 458 1.06 3.64 28.63
C MET A 458 0.09 4.80 28.37
N ARG A 459 -0.87 5.05 29.27
CA ARG A 459 -1.77 6.22 29.20
C ARG A 459 -1.05 7.57 29.19
N ASN A 460 0.15 7.65 29.74
CA ASN A 460 0.93 8.87 29.80
C ASN A 460 1.92 9.04 28.62
N ASN A 461 2.38 7.95 27.99
CA ASN A 461 3.55 7.98 27.09
C ASN A 461 3.35 7.36 25.70
N THR A 462 2.41 6.41 25.55
CA THR A 462 2.34 5.52 24.38
C THR A 462 1.29 5.97 23.37
N ILE A 463 1.62 5.89 22.09
CA ILE A 463 0.62 5.96 21.00
C ILE A 463 0.39 4.53 20.49
N GLY A 464 -0.87 4.13 20.33
CA GLY A 464 -1.20 2.80 19.81
C GLY A 464 -0.82 2.70 18.33
N ALA A 465 -1.47 3.48 17.48
CA ALA A 465 -1.14 3.59 16.05
C ALA A 465 -1.07 5.05 15.58
N ASP A 466 -0.10 5.36 14.71
CA ASP A 466 0.07 6.64 14.03
C ASP A 466 -0.01 6.45 12.51
N ILE A 467 -1.13 6.89 11.94
CA ILE A 467 -1.59 6.60 10.59
C ILE A 467 -1.43 7.86 9.71
N ARG A 468 -0.42 7.88 8.85
CA ARG A 468 -0.03 9.05 8.04
C ARG A 468 -0.44 8.91 6.57
N HIS A 469 0.32 9.51 5.64
CA HIS A 469 0.03 9.40 4.21
C HIS A 469 -0.10 7.94 3.79
N TYR A 470 -1.21 7.66 3.13
CA TYR A 470 -1.43 6.41 2.43
C TYR A 470 -2.30 6.58 1.20
N ALA A 471 -2.24 5.56 0.35
CA ALA A 471 -3.28 5.21 -0.59
C ALA A 471 -4.01 3.95 -0.08
N TRP A 472 -5.35 3.96 -0.08
CA TRP A 472 -6.20 2.77 -0.05
C TRP A 472 -5.91 1.70 1.05
N THR A 473 -5.80 2.11 2.31
CA THR A 473 -5.64 1.17 3.44
C THR A 473 -6.93 1.01 4.23
N TRP A 474 -7.34 -0.23 4.47
CA TRP A 474 -8.49 -0.58 5.31
C TRP A 474 -8.05 -1.35 6.55
N MET A 475 -8.78 -1.11 7.64
CA MET A 475 -8.49 -1.68 8.96
C MET A 475 -9.77 -2.35 9.49
N PHE A 476 -9.70 -3.64 9.78
CA PHE A 476 -10.82 -4.46 10.20
C PHE A 476 -10.59 -5.08 11.58
N ASN A 477 -11.56 -4.95 12.50
CA ASN A 477 -11.56 -5.59 13.82
C ASN A 477 -10.29 -5.27 14.64
N TRP A 478 -10.21 -4.04 15.15
CA TRP A 478 -9.08 -3.57 15.95
C TRP A 478 -9.49 -3.29 17.40
N VAL A 479 -8.60 -3.61 18.34
CA VAL A 479 -8.75 -3.25 19.77
C VAL A 479 -7.52 -2.47 20.20
N VAL A 480 -7.70 -1.23 20.68
CA VAL A 480 -6.61 -0.42 21.24
C VAL A 480 -6.95 0.02 22.66
N GLU A 481 -6.15 -0.44 23.61
CA GLU A 481 -6.39 -0.29 25.05
C GLU A 481 -5.27 0.49 25.76
N GLY A 482 -5.67 1.45 26.61
CA GLY A 482 -4.80 2.01 27.66
C GLY A 482 -3.65 2.89 27.19
N CYS A 483 -3.67 3.40 25.96
CA CYS A 483 -2.66 4.31 25.41
C CYS A 483 -2.97 5.79 25.71
N LYS A 484 -1.97 6.66 25.53
CA LYS A 484 -2.15 8.13 25.57
C LYS A 484 -3.02 8.61 24.42
N ILE A 485 -2.78 8.06 23.24
CA ILE A 485 -3.64 8.17 22.07
C ILE A 485 -3.79 6.75 21.54
N GLY A 486 -5.03 6.26 21.39
CA GLY A 486 -5.28 4.95 20.81
C GLY A 486 -4.87 4.92 19.33
N VAL A 487 -5.62 5.67 18.51
CA VAL A 487 -5.30 5.89 17.08
C VAL A 487 -5.10 7.38 16.81
N ARG A 488 -4.03 7.74 16.10
CA ARG A 488 -3.82 9.08 15.54
C ARG A 488 -3.83 9.03 14.02
N THR A 489 -4.49 10.00 13.38
CA THR A 489 -4.25 10.33 11.96
C THR A 489 -3.45 11.61 11.83
N ALA A 490 -2.62 11.73 10.78
CA ALA A 490 -1.85 12.94 10.49
C ALA A 490 -1.39 12.98 9.02
N ARG A 491 -0.78 14.10 8.60
CA ARG A 491 -0.07 14.18 7.32
C ARG A 491 1.28 13.45 7.38
N SER A 492 1.84 13.10 6.22
CA SER A 492 3.20 12.57 6.11
C SER A 492 4.23 13.46 6.82
N TYR A 493 5.26 12.85 7.42
CA TYR A 493 6.45 13.60 7.83
C TYR A 493 7.22 14.17 6.63
N ILE A 494 7.07 13.56 5.45
CA ILE A 494 7.79 13.93 4.24
C ILE A 494 7.12 15.13 3.56
N LYS A 495 7.77 16.29 3.68
CA LYS A 495 7.26 17.61 3.24
C LYS A 495 6.86 17.73 1.77
N HIS A 496 7.40 16.90 0.88
CA HIS A 496 7.03 16.90 -0.54
C HIS A 496 5.83 16.00 -0.88
N GLU A 497 5.50 15.03 -0.01
CA GLU A 497 4.25 14.25 -0.12
C GLU A 497 3.10 15.04 0.50
N ASN A 498 3.23 15.48 1.76
CA ASN A 498 2.30 16.34 2.48
C ASN A 498 0.79 15.98 2.34
N LYS A 499 0.47 14.70 2.20
CA LYS A 499 -0.90 14.15 2.21
C LYS A 499 -1.21 13.53 3.57
N GLY A 500 -2.48 13.43 3.93
CA GLY A 500 -2.94 12.56 5.02
C GLY A 500 -3.45 11.19 4.51
N PRO A 501 -4.01 10.35 5.39
CA PRO A 501 -4.63 9.06 5.04
C PRO A 501 -5.96 9.17 4.25
N ASN A 502 -6.31 8.18 3.41
CA ASN A 502 -7.60 8.10 2.68
C ASN A 502 -8.28 6.72 2.76
N GLY A 503 -9.08 6.47 3.79
CA GLY A 503 -9.74 5.18 4.01
C GLY A 503 -10.33 5.13 5.42
N GLY A 504 -10.19 4.01 6.12
CA GLY A 504 -10.65 3.95 7.52
C GLY A 504 -10.90 2.57 8.11
N PHE A 505 -11.74 2.57 9.16
CA PHE A 505 -12.02 1.40 10.01
C PHE A 505 -13.43 0.83 9.84
N TYR A 506 -13.54 -0.50 9.90
CA TYR A 506 -14.76 -1.22 10.27
C TYR A 506 -14.48 -2.12 11.49
N LYS A 507 -15.32 -2.06 12.52
CA LYS A 507 -15.12 -2.75 13.82
C LYS A 507 -13.86 -2.28 14.54
N LEU A 508 -14.01 -1.24 15.38
CA LEU A 508 -12.92 -0.65 16.17
C LEU A 508 -13.32 -0.46 17.63
N GLN A 509 -12.51 -0.95 18.56
CA GLN A 509 -12.69 -0.75 20.01
C GLN A 509 -11.56 0.11 20.58
N LEU A 510 -11.92 1.18 21.29
CA LEU A 510 -10.99 2.15 21.89
C LEU A 510 -11.25 2.24 23.40
N ILE A 511 -10.47 1.53 24.20
CA ILE A 511 -10.76 1.24 25.61
C ILE A 511 -9.73 1.92 26.55
N ASP A 512 -10.18 2.66 27.56
CA ASP A 512 -9.35 3.25 28.63
C ASP A 512 -8.18 4.14 28.15
N ASN A 513 -8.24 4.62 26.91
CA ASN A 513 -7.26 5.56 26.36
C ASN A 513 -7.46 6.98 26.93
N MET A 514 -6.40 7.78 27.02
CA MET A 514 -6.56 9.21 27.38
C MET A 514 -7.20 10.03 26.25
N ILE A 515 -6.86 9.71 25.01
CA ILE A 515 -7.64 10.06 23.82
C ILE A 515 -7.86 8.76 23.04
N GLY A 516 -9.10 8.35 22.79
CA GLY A 516 -9.40 7.17 21.96
C GLY A 516 -8.85 7.35 20.55
N MET A 517 -9.36 8.35 19.84
CA MET A 517 -8.88 8.74 18.51
C MET A 517 -8.52 10.23 18.43
N GLN A 518 -7.34 10.55 17.89
CA GLN A 518 -6.95 11.90 17.49
C GLN A 518 -7.01 12.03 15.96
N ILE A 519 -7.98 12.79 15.45
CA ILE A 519 -8.14 13.06 14.02
C ILE A 519 -7.30 14.29 13.66
N GLY A 520 -6.14 14.09 13.01
CA GLY A 520 -5.35 15.15 12.36
C GLY A 520 -5.85 15.45 10.96
N ASP A 521 -5.08 16.20 10.16
CA ASP A 521 -5.48 16.41 8.76
C ASP A 521 -5.29 15.15 7.90
N ASN A 522 -6.41 14.63 7.41
CA ASN A 522 -6.49 13.46 6.55
C ASN A 522 -6.25 13.84 5.08
N ASN A 523 -6.46 12.92 4.14
CA ASN A 523 -6.58 13.30 2.74
C ASN A 523 -7.94 13.94 2.47
N TYR A 524 -8.03 14.77 1.44
CA TYR A 524 -9.22 15.60 1.22
C TYR A 524 -10.41 14.84 0.61
N GLN A 525 -10.18 13.61 0.15
CA GLN A 525 -11.18 12.59 -0.18
C GLN A 525 -12.09 12.25 1.01
N GLY A 526 -11.57 12.40 2.23
CA GLY A 526 -12.22 11.99 3.45
C GLY A 526 -11.65 10.73 4.07
N TRP A 527 -12.25 10.35 5.20
CA TRP A 527 -11.89 9.21 6.04
C TRP A 527 -13.16 8.73 6.75
N PHE A 528 -13.29 7.42 7.01
CA PHE A 528 -14.44 6.85 7.70
C PHE A 528 -14.09 6.03 8.96
N VAL A 529 -15.03 5.99 9.90
CA VAL A 529 -15.09 4.98 10.97
C VAL A 529 -16.52 4.47 11.01
N THR A 530 -16.68 3.16 10.84
CA THR A 530 -17.99 2.50 10.88
C THR A 530 -17.95 1.38 11.91
N ASP A 531 -18.98 1.28 12.75
CA ASP A 531 -19.14 0.25 13.78
C ASP A 531 -17.98 0.28 14.79
N ALA A 532 -18.07 1.16 15.80
CA ALA A 532 -16.99 1.35 16.76
C ALA A 532 -17.43 1.69 18.19
N GLU A 533 -16.79 1.06 19.17
CA GLU A 533 -17.01 1.23 20.60
C GLU A 533 -15.88 2.06 21.23
N ILE A 534 -16.24 3.08 22.00
CA ILE A 534 -15.28 4.04 22.56
C ILE A 534 -15.60 4.28 24.03
N SER A 535 -14.70 3.87 24.92
CA SER A 535 -14.95 3.85 26.36
C SER A 535 -13.73 4.21 27.21
N SER A 536 -13.99 4.70 28.42
CA SER A 536 -12.95 4.89 29.45
C SER A 536 -13.58 4.99 30.83
N LYS A 537 -12.90 4.44 31.85
CA LYS A 537 -13.26 4.67 33.27
C LYS A 537 -12.64 5.94 33.87
N TYR A 538 -11.86 6.71 33.10
CA TYR A 538 -11.11 7.88 33.57
C TYR A 538 -11.77 9.22 33.19
N GLU A 539 -12.21 10.00 34.18
CA GLU A 539 -12.92 11.30 34.08
C GLU A 539 -12.27 12.41 33.22
N ASN A 540 -11.01 12.24 32.79
CA ASN A 540 -10.31 13.18 31.92
C ASN A 540 -10.02 12.64 30.51
N SER A 541 -10.46 11.43 30.19
CA SER A 541 -10.35 10.86 28.84
C SER A 541 -11.30 11.55 27.84
N ILE A 542 -10.94 11.53 26.56
CA ILE A 542 -11.77 11.98 25.45
C ILE A 542 -11.94 10.82 24.46
N GLY A 543 -13.16 10.58 23.96
CA GLY A 543 -13.40 9.52 22.99
C GLY A 543 -12.73 9.81 21.65
N ILE A 544 -13.22 10.84 20.94
CA ILE A 544 -12.62 11.37 19.71
C ILE A 544 -12.27 12.85 19.90
N ALA A 545 -11.05 13.23 19.53
CA ALA A 545 -10.62 14.63 19.47
C ALA A 545 -10.11 14.99 18.08
N THR A 546 -10.59 16.07 17.46
CA THR A 546 -9.91 16.61 16.28
C THR A 546 -8.70 17.44 16.72
N ALA A 547 -7.60 17.36 15.99
CA ALA A 547 -6.49 18.29 16.13
C ALA A 547 -6.86 19.66 15.54
N SER A 548 -6.01 20.67 15.77
CA SER A 548 -6.23 22.05 15.31
C SER A 548 -5.98 22.26 13.82
N ASP A 549 -5.18 21.39 13.20
CA ASP A 549 -4.80 21.40 11.78
C ASP A 549 -5.78 20.66 10.86
N PHE A 550 -6.82 20.03 11.40
CA PHE A 550 -7.85 19.32 10.64
C PHE A 550 -8.63 20.26 9.71
N GLU A 551 -8.44 20.13 8.40
CA GLU A 551 -9.10 20.88 7.30
C GLU A 551 -9.99 19.97 6.42
N THR A 552 -10.07 18.68 6.73
CA THR A 552 -10.60 17.64 5.84
C THR A 552 -11.90 17.01 6.36
N VAL A 553 -12.34 15.91 5.76
CA VAL A 553 -13.63 15.28 6.04
C VAL A 553 -13.41 14.00 6.85
N THR A 554 -14.19 13.82 7.93
CA THR A 554 -14.34 12.53 8.62
C THR A 554 -15.83 12.20 8.74
N GLN A 555 -16.15 10.92 8.58
CA GLN A 555 -17.50 10.39 8.63
C GLN A 555 -17.56 9.23 9.64
N LEU A 556 -18.48 9.32 10.58
CA LEU A 556 -18.65 8.38 11.69
C LEU A 556 -20.06 7.79 11.61
N SER A 557 -20.17 6.46 11.58
CA SER A 557 -21.43 5.72 11.48
C SER A 557 -21.46 4.56 12.46
N ASN A 558 -22.55 4.37 13.20
CA ASN A 558 -22.68 3.27 14.17
C ASN A 558 -21.60 3.35 15.28
N LEU A 559 -21.49 4.49 15.98
CA LEU A 559 -20.51 4.68 17.06
C LEU A 559 -21.19 4.68 18.43
N SER A 560 -20.67 3.88 19.36
CA SER A 560 -21.13 3.80 20.75
C SER A 560 -20.09 4.38 21.71
N PHE A 561 -20.45 5.43 22.44
CA PHE A 561 -19.61 6.09 23.44
C PHE A 561 -20.14 5.82 24.84
N PHE A 562 -19.31 5.27 25.74
CA PHE A 562 -19.77 4.94 27.09
C PHE A 562 -18.77 5.17 28.24
N GLY A 563 -19.30 5.34 29.44
CA GLY A 563 -18.54 5.42 30.70
C GLY A 563 -18.14 6.84 31.13
N ASN A 564 -16.99 6.98 31.78
CA ASN A 564 -16.54 8.21 32.43
C ASN A 564 -15.77 9.15 31.47
N LEU A 565 -16.07 9.14 30.18
CA LEU A 565 -15.45 10.07 29.22
C LEU A 565 -15.81 11.52 29.57
N LYS A 566 -14.83 12.41 29.57
CA LYS A 566 -15.05 13.85 29.79
C LYS A 566 -15.90 14.47 28.68
N TYR A 567 -15.61 14.02 27.47
CA TYR A 567 -16.37 14.24 26.24
C TYR A 567 -16.31 12.96 25.41
N GLY A 568 -17.44 12.55 24.84
CA GLY A 568 -17.43 11.54 23.78
C GLY A 568 -16.69 12.09 22.56
N ILE A 569 -17.00 13.33 22.17
CA ILE A 569 -16.33 14.02 21.06
C ILE A 569 -15.93 15.45 21.47
N LYS A 570 -14.72 15.86 21.09
CA LYS A 570 -14.26 17.26 21.17
C LYS A 570 -13.69 17.75 19.82
N THR A 571 -14.30 18.77 19.21
CA THR A 571 -13.70 19.42 18.03
C THR A 571 -12.79 20.57 18.44
N ASN A 572 -11.65 20.71 17.75
CA ASN A 572 -10.70 21.82 17.89
C ASN A 572 -10.16 22.31 16.51
N GLY A 573 -10.55 21.65 15.41
CA GLY A 573 -10.04 21.93 14.06
C GLY A 573 -10.88 23.00 13.39
N ALA A 574 -10.26 24.09 12.96
CA ALA A 574 -10.99 25.29 12.54
C ALA A 574 -11.76 25.15 11.22
N GLN A 575 -11.38 24.20 10.34
CA GLN A 575 -11.89 24.09 8.96
C GLN A 575 -12.43 22.69 8.61
N GLY A 576 -12.10 21.66 9.37
CA GLY A 576 -12.50 20.28 9.09
C GLY A 576 -13.98 20.00 9.37
N THR A 577 -14.47 18.87 8.88
CA THR A 577 -15.89 18.49 8.93
C THR A 577 -16.08 17.09 9.49
N LEU A 578 -16.86 16.99 10.57
CA LEU A 578 -17.24 15.72 11.20
C LEU A 578 -18.70 15.37 10.84
N SER A 579 -18.94 14.15 10.38
CA SER A 579 -20.29 13.56 10.27
C SER A 579 -20.48 12.54 11.36
N LEU A 580 -21.68 12.51 11.95
CA LEU A 580 -22.18 11.43 12.80
C LEU A 580 -23.54 10.99 12.30
N ILE A 581 -23.75 9.68 12.22
CA ILE A 581 -25.05 9.05 12.00
C ILE A 581 -25.17 7.84 12.93
N ASN A 582 -26.38 7.56 13.44
CA ASN A 582 -26.68 6.39 14.29
C ASN A 582 -25.63 6.21 15.41
N SER A 583 -25.35 7.28 16.16
CA SER A 583 -24.29 7.30 17.17
C SER A 583 -24.86 7.52 18.57
N HIS A 584 -24.50 6.64 19.50
CA HIS A 584 -25.07 6.52 20.83
C HIS A 584 -24.11 7.02 21.92
N PHE A 585 -24.64 7.72 22.92
CA PHE A 585 -23.88 8.32 24.02
C PHE A 585 -24.48 7.98 25.40
N ASP A 586 -23.92 6.96 26.06
CA ASP A 586 -24.17 6.61 27.47
C ASP A 586 -22.99 7.05 28.34
N LEU A 587 -22.84 8.38 28.46
CA LEU A 587 -21.79 8.96 29.29
C LEU A 587 -22.28 9.20 30.73
N SER A 588 -21.35 9.04 31.67
CA SER A 588 -21.62 9.30 33.09
C SER A 588 -22.18 10.71 33.32
N GLN A 589 -23.00 10.88 34.36
CA GLN A 589 -23.58 12.18 34.72
C GLN A 589 -22.53 13.24 35.12
N GLN A 590 -21.26 12.85 35.26
CA GLN A 590 -20.11 13.75 35.51
C GLN A 590 -19.44 14.24 34.21
N ALA A 591 -19.73 13.64 33.06
CA ALA A 591 -19.20 14.05 31.76
C ALA A 591 -19.57 15.51 31.46
N ALA A 592 -18.57 16.31 31.06
CA ALA A 592 -18.73 17.76 30.96
C ALA A 592 -19.74 18.13 29.87
N TYR A 593 -19.60 17.55 28.67
CA TYR A 593 -20.62 17.48 27.61
C TYR A 593 -20.46 16.15 26.87
N ASP A 594 -21.50 15.65 26.21
CA ASP A 594 -21.37 14.42 25.43
C ASP A 594 -20.62 14.69 24.11
N ILE A 595 -20.95 15.83 23.49
CA ILE A 595 -20.20 16.44 22.39
C ILE A 595 -19.87 17.90 22.72
N TYR A 596 -18.58 18.23 22.70
CA TYR A 596 -18.07 19.60 22.82
C TYR A 596 -17.52 20.07 21.46
N GLY A 597 -18.38 20.71 20.67
CA GLY A 597 -17.98 21.29 19.40
C GLY A 597 -17.48 22.72 19.61
N GLN A 598 -16.15 22.95 19.65
CA GLN A 598 -15.63 24.32 19.70
C GLN A 598 -15.58 24.96 18.32
N ALA A 599 -15.05 24.22 17.34
CA ALA A 599 -14.65 24.75 16.03
C ALA A 599 -14.95 23.78 14.86
N GLY A 600 -14.94 24.31 13.64
CA GLY A 600 -15.12 23.55 12.40
C GLY A 600 -16.60 23.29 12.04
N HIS A 601 -16.86 22.25 11.25
CA HIS A 601 -18.20 21.87 10.82
C HIS A 601 -18.67 20.57 11.49
N LEU A 602 -19.87 20.57 12.05
CA LEU A 602 -20.47 19.43 12.76
C LEU A 602 -21.83 19.06 12.15
N SER A 603 -22.02 17.79 11.84
CA SER A 603 -23.29 17.21 11.36
C SER A 603 -23.60 15.96 12.16
N MET A 604 -24.81 15.89 12.72
CA MET A 604 -25.28 14.82 13.61
C MET A 604 -26.70 14.42 13.22
N ILE A 605 -26.89 13.16 12.83
CA ILE A 605 -28.18 12.64 12.35
C ILE A 605 -28.56 11.36 13.11
N SER A 606 -29.76 11.31 13.68
CA SER A 606 -30.28 10.14 14.43
C SER A 606 -29.29 9.63 15.50
N CYS A 607 -28.68 10.56 16.24
CA CYS A 607 -27.84 10.24 17.39
C CYS A 607 -28.68 10.17 18.68
N THR A 608 -28.30 9.30 19.62
CA THR A 608 -29.04 9.07 20.89
C THR A 608 -28.17 9.37 22.11
N PHE A 609 -28.80 9.87 23.18
CA PHE A 609 -28.11 10.37 24.38
C PHE A 609 -28.92 9.99 25.63
N GLU A 610 -28.37 9.15 26.51
CA GLU A 610 -29.06 8.68 27.73
C GLU A 610 -29.10 9.74 28.86
N LYS A 611 -28.20 10.71 28.77
CA LYS A 611 -28.00 11.76 29.77
C LYS A 611 -28.99 12.90 29.56
N ALA A 612 -29.68 13.32 30.60
CA ALA A 612 -30.75 14.33 30.50
C ALA A 612 -30.28 15.80 30.43
N LYS A 613 -28.96 16.06 30.48
CA LYS A 613 -28.36 17.41 30.48
C LYS A 613 -26.93 17.43 29.95
N ASN A 614 -26.45 18.59 29.52
CA ASN A 614 -25.14 18.81 28.93
C ASN A 614 -24.85 17.80 27.80
N ASN A 615 -25.75 17.69 26.81
CA ASN A 615 -25.52 16.80 25.68
C ASN A 615 -24.60 17.47 24.65
N LEU A 616 -25.03 18.62 24.13
CA LEU A 616 -24.32 19.35 23.08
C LEU A 616 -23.86 20.72 23.58
N TYR A 617 -22.57 21.00 23.42
CA TYR A 617 -22.02 22.37 23.47
C TYR A 617 -21.65 22.82 22.07
N LEU A 618 -22.19 23.97 21.64
CA LEU A 618 -21.88 24.59 20.35
C LEU A 618 -21.11 25.89 20.58
N GLY A 619 -19.82 25.88 20.28
CA GLY A 619 -18.89 27.00 20.46
C GLY A 619 -18.98 28.08 19.38
N ASP A 620 -18.31 29.19 19.66
CA ASP A 620 -18.27 30.42 18.87
C ASP A 620 -17.37 30.34 17.62
N GLU A 621 -16.45 29.37 17.56
CA GLU A 621 -15.57 29.10 16.41
C GLU A 621 -16.12 28.05 15.43
N LEU A 622 -17.30 27.49 15.68
CA LEU A 622 -17.98 26.61 14.71
C LEU A 622 -18.32 27.41 13.44
N GLN A 623 -18.26 26.75 12.28
CA GLN A 623 -18.60 27.32 10.97
C GLN A 623 -19.99 26.88 10.47
N SER A 624 -20.39 25.64 10.76
CA SER A 624 -21.77 25.18 10.53
C SER A 624 -22.13 24.03 11.46
N VAL A 625 -23.37 24.01 11.91
CA VAL A 625 -23.94 22.93 12.71
C VAL A 625 -25.22 22.42 12.05
N GLN A 626 -25.34 21.11 11.93
CA GLN A 626 -26.54 20.40 11.52
C GLN A 626 -26.88 19.33 12.56
N VAL A 627 -28.13 19.32 13.01
CA VAL A 627 -28.68 18.39 14.00
C VAL A 627 -30.05 17.93 13.49
N MET A 628 -30.23 16.64 13.24
CA MET A 628 -31.46 16.11 12.62
C MET A 628 -31.84 14.77 13.24
N GLY A 629 -33.10 14.56 13.58
CA GLY A 629 -33.55 13.24 14.06
C GLY A 629 -33.12 12.88 15.48
N LEU A 630 -32.77 13.87 16.30
CA LEU A 630 -32.49 13.68 17.73
C LEU A 630 -33.78 13.89 18.54
N ALA A 631 -33.89 13.29 19.73
CA ALA A 631 -35.06 13.44 20.59
C ALA A 631 -35.35 14.90 20.98
N GLU A 632 -36.64 15.26 21.11
CA GLU A 632 -37.10 16.64 21.37
C GLU A 632 -36.56 17.25 22.68
N ASN A 633 -36.16 16.42 23.64
CA ASN A 633 -35.78 16.82 25.00
C ASN A 633 -34.26 16.98 25.23
N ILE A 634 -33.46 17.05 24.16
CA ILE A 634 -31.99 17.16 24.25
C ILE A 634 -31.52 18.54 24.76
N ASP A 635 -30.52 18.54 25.65
CA ASP A 635 -29.95 19.78 26.23
C ASP A 635 -28.80 20.33 25.37
N ILE A 636 -29.06 21.43 24.68
CA ILE A 636 -28.13 22.10 23.76
C ILE A 636 -27.73 23.47 24.31
N LYS A 637 -26.46 23.61 24.73
CA LYS A 637 -25.88 24.91 25.05
C LYS A 637 -25.28 25.54 23.79
N ASP A 638 -26.06 26.38 23.14
CA ASP A 638 -25.62 27.19 21.99
C ASP A 638 -24.89 28.46 22.44
N GLN A 639 -23.67 28.67 21.94
CA GLN A 639 -22.86 29.89 22.07
C GLN A 639 -22.38 30.40 20.69
N THR A 640 -22.96 29.91 19.58
CA THR A 640 -22.60 30.33 18.23
C THR A 640 -22.89 31.82 18.01
N THR A 641 -22.04 32.48 17.21
CA THR A 641 -22.22 33.91 16.87
C THR A 641 -23.12 34.07 15.63
N ASN A 642 -23.75 35.23 15.45
CA ASN A 642 -24.71 35.53 14.36
C ASN A 642 -24.28 35.11 12.94
N ASN A 643 -22.98 34.96 12.67
CA ASN A 643 -22.46 34.50 11.38
C ASN A 643 -22.80 33.02 11.10
N VAL A 644 -22.97 32.23 12.16
CA VAL A 644 -23.43 30.85 12.11
C VAL A 644 -24.84 30.77 12.67
N GLN A 645 -25.64 29.91 12.06
CA GLN A 645 -27.01 29.64 12.47
C GLN A 645 -27.16 28.13 12.42
N PRO A 646 -27.09 27.43 13.58
CA PRO A 646 -27.32 26.00 13.66
C PRO A 646 -28.63 25.61 12.98
N GLN A 647 -28.61 24.54 12.18
CA GLN A 647 -29.82 23.93 11.63
C GLN A 647 -30.19 22.76 12.53
N ILE A 648 -31.30 22.87 13.25
CA ILE A 648 -31.72 21.91 14.28
C ILE A 648 -33.16 21.46 13.97
N ALA A 649 -33.35 20.16 13.75
CA ALA A 649 -34.62 19.51 13.45
C ALA A 649 -34.77 18.25 14.34
N LEU A 650 -35.41 18.41 15.50
CA LEU A 650 -35.62 17.33 16.47
C LEU A 650 -36.89 16.53 16.15
N GLY A 651 -36.95 15.26 16.56
CA GLY A 651 -38.15 14.41 16.57
C GLY A 651 -38.71 13.96 15.22
N VAL A 652 -38.06 14.30 14.10
CA VAL A 652 -38.69 14.29 12.76
C VAL A 652 -38.12 13.26 11.78
N PHE A 653 -36.99 12.60 12.08
CA PHE A 653 -36.34 11.69 11.12
C PHE A 653 -35.52 10.58 11.80
N ASP A 654 -35.76 9.34 11.41
CA ASP A 654 -34.89 8.20 11.74
C ASP A 654 -34.13 7.73 10.49
N ALA A 655 -32.81 7.71 10.58
CA ALA A 655 -31.95 6.97 9.66
C ALA A 655 -32.06 5.46 9.93
N GLU A 656 -31.76 4.64 8.92
CA GLU A 656 -31.71 3.19 9.08
C GLU A 656 -30.41 2.79 9.77
N GLU A 657 -30.49 1.97 10.82
CA GLU A 657 -29.33 1.53 11.60
C GLU A 657 -28.52 0.45 10.85
N LEU A 658 -27.22 0.36 11.13
CA LEU A 658 -26.37 -0.72 10.62
C LEU A 658 -26.35 -1.86 11.65
N ASP A 659 -26.81 -3.04 11.26
CA ASP A 659 -26.64 -4.24 12.09
C ASP A 659 -25.14 -4.58 12.20
N ALA A 660 -24.59 -4.40 13.40
CA ALA A 660 -23.20 -4.74 13.72
C ALA A 660 -22.89 -6.24 13.50
N GLY A 661 -23.90 -7.12 13.50
CA GLY A 661 -23.77 -8.54 13.21
C GLY A 661 -23.69 -8.91 11.72
N ILE A 662 -23.97 -7.97 10.80
CA ILE A 662 -24.30 -8.31 9.40
C ILE A 662 -23.12 -8.89 8.59
N TYR A 663 -21.88 -8.45 8.88
CA TYR A 663 -20.67 -9.04 8.31
C TYR A 663 -20.13 -10.18 9.17
N GLN A 664 -20.01 -11.36 8.55
CA GLN A 664 -19.56 -12.60 9.17
C GLN A 664 -18.10 -12.88 8.77
N TYR A 665 -17.15 -12.63 9.67
CA TYR A 665 -15.76 -13.01 9.43
C TYR A 665 -15.59 -14.52 9.58
N HIS A 666 -15.21 -15.19 8.49
CA HIS A 666 -14.90 -16.63 8.49
C HIS A 666 -13.40 -16.88 8.46
N ASP A 667 -12.92 -17.64 9.46
CA ASP A 667 -11.53 -18.06 9.61
C ASP A 667 -11.36 -19.51 9.14
N GLN A 668 -11.08 -19.65 7.84
CA GLN A 668 -11.05 -20.95 7.16
C GLN A 668 -9.80 -21.76 7.52
N LYS A 669 -9.97 -23.06 7.78
CA LYS A 669 -8.85 -23.99 7.94
C LYS A 669 -8.35 -24.49 6.58
N TYR A 670 -7.28 -23.87 6.08
CA TYR A 670 -6.67 -24.14 4.77
C TYR A 670 -5.80 -25.40 4.75
N ARG A 671 -6.41 -26.60 4.90
CA ARG A 671 -5.71 -27.88 4.75
C ARG A 671 -6.59 -29.01 4.22
N PRO A 672 -6.04 -29.97 3.45
CA PRO A 672 -6.71 -31.23 3.16
C PRO A 672 -6.85 -32.09 4.43
N ALA A 673 -7.76 -33.06 4.41
CA ALA A 673 -8.02 -33.97 5.54
C ALA A 673 -6.89 -34.99 5.80
N LYS A 674 -5.86 -35.04 4.93
CA LYS A 674 -4.70 -35.92 5.02
C LYS A 674 -3.41 -35.12 4.97
N MET A 675 -2.41 -35.56 5.73
CA MET A 675 -1.09 -34.93 5.86
C MET A 675 -0.08 -35.44 4.80
N ASP A 676 -0.49 -36.32 3.89
CA ASP A 676 0.39 -36.97 2.93
C ASP A 676 0.85 -36.01 1.82
N LEU A 677 2.15 -36.00 1.52
CA LEU A 677 2.79 -35.04 0.60
C LEU A 677 3.21 -35.70 -0.73
N PHE A 678 2.78 -35.13 -1.84
CA PHE A 678 2.99 -35.64 -3.21
C PHE A 678 3.81 -34.63 -4.03
N ASN A 679 5.12 -34.58 -3.80
CA ASN A 679 6.03 -33.67 -4.51
C ASN A 679 6.11 -34.02 -6.01
N VAL A 680 5.77 -33.07 -6.90
CA VAL A 680 5.68 -33.31 -8.36
C VAL A 680 6.99 -33.81 -8.99
N LEU A 681 8.15 -33.48 -8.42
CA LEU A 681 9.45 -33.96 -8.91
C LEU A 681 9.55 -35.50 -8.84
N ALA A 682 8.97 -36.12 -7.81
CA ALA A 682 8.92 -37.58 -7.67
C ALA A 682 8.06 -38.28 -8.74
N TYR A 683 7.20 -37.53 -9.44
CA TYR A 683 6.34 -38.02 -10.52
C TYR A 683 6.88 -37.70 -11.93
N GLY A 684 8.08 -37.09 -11.98
CA GLY A 684 8.83 -36.79 -13.21
C GLY A 684 8.72 -35.35 -13.70
N ALA A 685 8.41 -34.39 -12.82
CA ALA A 685 8.39 -32.98 -13.15
C ALA A 685 9.82 -32.41 -13.27
N VAL A 686 9.98 -31.39 -14.12
CA VAL A 686 11.24 -30.66 -14.36
C VAL A 686 10.92 -29.15 -14.38
N GLY A 687 11.50 -28.41 -13.44
CA GLY A 687 11.23 -26.98 -13.24
C GLY A 687 12.08 -26.04 -14.09
N ASP A 688 12.26 -26.33 -15.39
CA ASP A 688 13.16 -25.61 -16.31
C ASP A 688 12.48 -24.57 -17.24
N GLY A 689 11.15 -24.45 -17.18
CA GLY A 689 10.34 -23.54 -17.99
C GLY A 689 10.00 -24.03 -19.40
N GLU A 690 10.52 -25.19 -19.82
CA GLU A 690 10.43 -25.69 -21.20
C GLU A 690 9.91 -27.14 -21.30
N PHE A 691 10.11 -27.96 -20.27
CA PHE A 691 9.58 -29.33 -20.21
C PHE A 691 8.07 -29.34 -19.96
N ASP A 692 7.33 -30.19 -20.69
CA ASP A 692 5.89 -30.36 -20.50
C ASP A 692 5.57 -31.19 -19.25
N ASN A 693 5.30 -30.48 -18.16
CA ASN A 693 5.03 -31.02 -16.84
C ASN A 693 3.60 -31.57 -16.68
N THR A 694 2.71 -31.39 -17.66
CA THR A 694 1.27 -31.75 -17.55
C THR A 694 1.08 -33.19 -17.07
N LEU A 695 1.83 -34.15 -17.64
CA LEU A 695 1.75 -35.57 -17.27
C LEU A 695 2.35 -35.88 -15.89
N ALA A 696 3.36 -35.13 -15.44
CA ALA A 696 3.95 -35.32 -14.11
C ALA A 696 3.02 -34.80 -13.01
N PHE A 697 2.42 -33.62 -13.21
CA PHE A 697 1.41 -33.06 -12.31
C PHE A 697 0.18 -33.97 -12.25
N THR A 698 -0.32 -34.45 -13.41
CA THR A 698 -1.45 -35.39 -13.47
C THR A 698 -1.19 -36.65 -12.62
N ARG A 699 0.00 -37.26 -12.73
CA ARG A 699 0.37 -38.43 -11.91
C ARG A 699 0.41 -38.16 -10.41
N ALA A 700 0.89 -36.98 -9.99
CA ALA A 700 0.93 -36.60 -8.59
C ALA A 700 -0.49 -36.39 -8.02
N LEU A 701 -1.36 -35.74 -8.81
CA LEU A 701 -2.78 -35.53 -8.50
C LEU A 701 -3.56 -36.86 -8.46
N ASP A 702 -3.32 -37.76 -9.40
CA ASP A 702 -3.87 -39.12 -9.41
C ASP A 702 -3.42 -39.95 -8.20
N ALA A 703 -2.17 -39.79 -7.75
CA ALA A 703 -1.65 -40.48 -6.57
C ALA A 703 -2.31 -39.94 -5.28
N ALA A 704 -2.48 -38.61 -5.16
CA ALA A 704 -3.24 -38.01 -4.06
C ALA A 704 -4.73 -38.43 -4.08
N LYS A 705 -5.34 -38.52 -5.27
CA LYS A 705 -6.72 -39.03 -5.45
C LYS A 705 -6.86 -40.49 -5.01
N GLN A 706 -5.91 -41.35 -5.39
CA GLN A 706 -5.86 -42.76 -4.98
C GLN A 706 -5.63 -42.93 -3.47
N ASN A 707 -4.93 -41.99 -2.84
CA ASN A 707 -4.79 -41.92 -1.39
C ASN A 707 -6.06 -41.41 -0.68
N GLY A 708 -7.02 -40.84 -1.41
CA GLY A 708 -8.22 -40.21 -0.83
C GLY A 708 -7.94 -38.83 -0.22
N GLY A 709 -6.99 -38.08 -0.80
CA GLY A 709 -6.62 -36.73 -0.38
C GLY A 709 -5.14 -36.57 0.01
N GLY A 710 -4.74 -35.32 0.24
CA GLY A 710 -3.38 -34.92 0.59
C GLY A 710 -2.95 -33.64 -0.15
N THR A 711 -1.68 -33.26 -0.01
CA THR A 711 -1.12 -32.07 -0.68
C THR A 711 -0.19 -32.50 -1.81
N VAL A 712 -0.52 -32.16 -3.06
CA VAL A 712 0.42 -32.16 -4.18
C VAL A 712 1.28 -30.91 -4.09
N PHE A 713 2.59 -31.10 -4.02
CA PHE A 713 3.53 -30.02 -3.73
C PHE A 713 4.41 -29.68 -4.92
N VAL A 714 4.59 -28.39 -5.18
CA VAL A 714 5.35 -27.82 -6.29
C VAL A 714 6.56 -27.05 -5.71
N PRO A 715 7.77 -27.64 -5.68
CA PRO A 715 8.99 -26.94 -5.23
C PRO A 715 9.35 -25.74 -6.10
N VAL A 716 10.37 -24.97 -5.69
CA VAL A 716 10.92 -23.87 -6.50
C VAL A 716 11.28 -24.37 -7.90
N GLY A 717 10.77 -23.69 -8.93
CA GLY A 717 10.98 -24.07 -10.32
C GLY A 717 9.94 -23.46 -11.26
N GLN A 718 10.25 -23.51 -12.56
CA GLN A 718 9.40 -23.01 -13.64
C GLN A 718 8.81 -24.21 -14.38
N TYR A 719 7.50 -24.43 -14.29
CA TYR A 719 6.86 -25.63 -14.80
C TYR A 719 5.95 -25.25 -15.96
N LEU A 720 6.31 -25.63 -17.18
CA LEU A 720 5.43 -25.48 -18.34
C LEU A 720 4.38 -26.59 -18.37
N LEU A 721 3.10 -26.22 -18.43
CA LEU A 721 1.98 -27.12 -18.63
C LEU A 721 1.27 -26.73 -19.93
N ASN A 722 1.40 -27.59 -20.95
CA ASN A 722 0.75 -27.36 -22.24
C ASN A 722 -0.76 -27.68 -22.22
N GLY A 723 -1.22 -28.44 -21.22
CA GLY A 723 -2.61 -28.82 -21.06
C GLY A 723 -3.19 -28.48 -19.69
N GLN A 724 -4.51 -28.49 -19.63
CA GLN A 724 -5.32 -28.41 -18.42
C GLN A 724 -4.91 -29.45 -17.36
N ILE A 725 -4.96 -29.06 -16.09
CA ILE A 725 -4.89 -29.95 -14.93
C ILE A 725 -6.17 -29.84 -14.09
N ARG A 726 -6.54 -30.94 -13.42
CA ARG A 726 -7.70 -30.99 -12.52
C ARG A 726 -7.26 -31.42 -11.12
N VAL A 727 -7.53 -30.58 -10.12
CA VAL A 727 -7.28 -30.87 -8.71
C VAL A 727 -8.43 -31.73 -8.16
N PRO A 728 -8.16 -32.94 -7.63
CA PRO A 728 -9.21 -33.83 -7.18
C PRO A 728 -9.83 -33.47 -5.83
N THR A 729 -11.06 -33.94 -5.57
CA THR A 729 -11.72 -33.82 -4.27
C THR A 729 -10.82 -34.30 -3.12
N GLY A 730 -10.66 -33.47 -2.09
CA GLY A 730 -9.80 -33.72 -0.92
C GLY A 730 -8.31 -33.44 -1.15
N VAL A 731 -7.92 -32.88 -2.30
CA VAL A 731 -6.53 -32.57 -2.66
C VAL A 731 -6.27 -31.07 -2.67
N GLU A 732 -5.13 -30.66 -2.12
CA GLU A 732 -4.54 -29.33 -2.23
C GLU A 732 -3.39 -29.38 -3.25
N LEU A 733 -3.32 -28.43 -4.19
CA LEU A 733 -2.12 -28.17 -5.00
C LEU A 733 -1.40 -26.94 -4.43
N ARG A 734 -0.21 -27.12 -3.84
CA ARG A 734 0.51 -26.07 -3.10
C ARG A 734 1.93 -25.83 -3.60
N GLY A 735 2.28 -24.56 -3.78
CA GLY A 735 3.65 -24.09 -4.02
C GLY A 735 4.37 -23.64 -2.74
N VAL A 736 5.52 -22.97 -2.91
CA VAL A 736 6.42 -22.56 -1.82
C VAL A 736 6.02 -21.28 -1.10
N PHE A 737 5.12 -20.46 -1.67
CA PHE A 737 4.70 -19.21 -1.05
C PHE A 737 3.65 -19.48 0.02
N ASP A 738 4.06 -19.43 1.28
CA ASP A 738 3.17 -19.60 2.44
C ASP A 738 2.40 -18.31 2.78
N VAL A 739 2.68 -17.20 2.07
CA VAL A 739 2.18 -15.85 2.29
C VAL A 739 1.90 -15.10 0.98
N PRO A 740 1.09 -14.02 1.02
CA PRO A 740 0.96 -13.02 -0.04
C PRO A 740 2.26 -12.58 -0.73
N HIS A 741 2.43 -12.95 -2.01
CA HIS A 741 3.62 -12.65 -2.81
C HIS A 741 3.38 -11.70 -4.00
N HIS A 742 4.47 -11.32 -4.68
CA HIS A 742 4.47 -10.51 -5.89
C HIS A 742 5.52 -11.04 -6.88
N THR A 743 5.34 -10.75 -8.17
CA THR A 743 6.27 -11.08 -9.28
C THR A 743 7.66 -10.41 -9.23
N LEU A 744 7.98 -9.63 -8.17
CA LEU A 744 9.17 -8.77 -8.10
C LEU A 744 10.07 -9.06 -6.89
N ASP A 745 11.34 -9.33 -7.16
CA ASP A 745 12.42 -9.43 -6.16
C ASP A 745 13.03 -8.05 -5.78
N ILE A 746 13.72 -7.97 -4.63
CA ILE A 746 14.37 -6.74 -4.14
C ILE A 746 15.40 -6.16 -5.12
N ASN A 747 16.02 -7.00 -5.93
CA ASN A 747 17.04 -6.58 -6.90
C ASN A 747 16.47 -5.77 -8.09
N GLY A 748 15.14 -5.57 -8.17
CA GLY A 748 14.52 -4.58 -9.07
C GLY A 748 14.70 -4.83 -10.57
N GLY A 749 15.09 -6.05 -10.96
CA GLY A 749 15.42 -6.45 -12.32
C GLY A 749 15.59 -7.96 -12.47
N LYS A 750 14.86 -8.74 -11.66
CA LYS A 750 14.74 -10.21 -11.74
C LYS A 750 13.33 -10.61 -11.31
N PRO A 751 12.72 -11.66 -11.91
CA PRO A 751 11.48 -12.24 -11.41
C PRO A 751 11.63 -12.72 -9.96
N MET A 752 10.56 -12.68 -9.18
CA MET A 752 10.49 -13.39 -7.91
C MET A 752 10.56 -14.90 -8.18
N LYS A 753 11.60 -15.56 -7.65
CA LYS A 753 11.71 -17.02 -7.67
C LYS A 753 10.66 -17.65 -6.77
N GLY A 754 10.20 -18.84 -7.13
CA GLY A 754 9.33 -19.67 -6.33
C GLY A 754 8.71 -20.78 -7.18
N SER A 755 7.46 -21.12 -6.90
CA SER A 755 6.68 -22.05 -7.71
C SER A 755 5.96 -21.30 -8.83
N GLU A 756 6.43 -21.44 -10.07
CA GLU A 756 5.88 -20.76 -11.24
C GLU A 756 5.23 -21.77 -12.20
N LEU A 757 3.93 -21.65 -12.43
CA LEU A 757 3.19 -22.44 -13.41
C LEU A 757 3.05 -21.62 -14.70
N TYR A 758 3.74 -22.06 -15.74
CA TYR A 758 3.67 -21.48 -17.07
C TYR A 758 2.64 -22.24 -17.91
N THR A 759 1.79 -21.53 -18.64
CA THR A 759 0.75 -22.17 -19.46
C THR A 759 0.62 -21.55 -20.85
N ILE A 760 0.27 -22.40 -21.81
CA ILE A 760 -0.20 -22.06 -23.16
C ILE A 760 -1.58 -22.67 -23.45
N HIS A 761 -2.19 -23.33 -22.46
CA HIS A 761 -3.47 -24.02 -22.59
C HIS A 761 -4.59 -23.03 -22.95
N GLY A 762 -5.32 -23.32 -24.03
CA GLY A 762 -6.41 -22.46 -24.51
C GLY A 762 -5.99 -21.14 -25.16
N HIS A 763 -4.69 -20.96 -25.51
CA HIS A 763 -4.22 -19.79 -26.25
C HIS A 763 -5.03 -19.56 -27.53
N GLY A 764 -5.72 -18.42 -27.60
CA GLY A 764 -6.57 -18.00 -28.71
C GLY A 764 -8.07 -18.36 -28.56
N ASP A 765 -8.48 -19.08 -27.51
CA ASP A 765 -9.88 -19.48 -27.30
C ASP A 765 -10.38 -19.16 -25.87
N GLU A 766 -11.21 -18.13 -25.75
CA GLU A 766 -11.90 -17.76 -24.49
C GLU A 766 -12.82 -18.89 -23.96
N ARG A 767 -13.20 -19.86 -24.80
CA ARG A 767 -14.21 -20.89 -24.51
C ARG A 767 -13.63 -22.27 -24.23
N ALA A 768 -12.30 -22.41 -24.17
CA ALA A 768 -11.66 -23.63 -23.69
C ALA A 768 -12.00 -23.88 -22.20
N GLY A 769 -11.82 -25.11 -21.72
CA GLY A 769 -11.86 -25.39 -20.28
C GLY A 769 -10.76 -24.60 -19.55
N ALA A 770 -10.97 -24.29 -18.27
CA ALA A 770 -10.00 -23.54 -17.47
C ALA A 770 -8.65 -24.26 -17.37
N PHE A 771 -7.55 -23.53 -17.19
CA PHE A 771 -6.22 -24.14 -17.07
C PHE A 771 -6.11 -25.05 -15.82
N ILE A 772 -6.61 -24.59 -14.68
CA ILE A 772 -6.76 -25.41 -13.48
C ILE A 772 -8.26 -25.57 -13.16
N GLU A 773 -8.74 -26.80 -13.10
CA GLU A 773 -10.09 -27.13 -12.62
C GLU A 773 -10.04 -27.67 -11.19
N LEU A 774 -10.94 -27.21 -10.31
CA LEU A 774 -11.06 -27.67 -8.93
C LEU A 774 -12.31 -28.56 -8.79
N GLU A 775 -12.15 -29.87 -8.52
CA GLU A 775 -13.28 -30.70 -8.06
C GLU A 775 -13.78 -30.19 -6.69
N ALA A 776 -15.02 -30.53 -6.31
CA ALA A 776 -15.59 -30.08 -5.02
C ALA A 776 -14.69 -30.48 -3.84
N ASN A 777 -14.59 -29.63 -2.80
CA ASN A 777 -13.67 -29.80 -1.67
C ASN A 777 -12.18 -29.95 -2.10
N SER A 778 -11.72 -29.19 -3.10
CA SER A 778 -10.30 -29.15 -3.53
C SER A 778 -9.74 -27.73 -3.65
N ALA A 779 -8.42 -27.60 -3.75
CA ALA A 779 -7.76 -26.33 -3.47
C ALA A 779 -6.47 -26.04 -4.24
N VAL A 780 -6.12 -24.75 -4.32
CA VAL A 780 -4.84 -24.24 -4.83
C VAL A 780 -4.23 -23.19 -3.89
N ARG A 781 -2.91 -23.27 -3.67
CA ARG A 781 -2.19 -22.28 -2.83
C ARG A 781 -0.75 -21.99 -3.24
N GLY A 782 -0.33 -20.73 -3.07
CA GLY A 782 1.09 -20.40 -2.89
C GLY A 782 1.97 -20.51 -4.15
N PHE A 783 1.43 -20.19 -5.32
CA PHE A 783 2.16 -20.21 -6.59
C PHE A 783 1.75 -19.08 -7.54
N THR A 784 2.54 -18.88 -8.59
CA THR A 784 2.34 -17.87 -9.63
C THR A 784 1.85 -18.54 -10.93
N ILE A 785 0.89 -17.94 -11.64
CA ILE A 785 0.44 -18.41 -12.98
C ILE A 785 0.80 -17.37 -14.05
N TRP A 786 1.56 -17.78 -15.07
CA TRP A 786 1.92 -16.97 -16.24
C TRP A 786 1.45 -17.60 -17.54
N HIS A 787 0.73 -16.83 -18.36
CA HIS A 787 0.36 -17.20 -19.72
C HIS A 787 1.50 -16.79 -20.65
N ARG A 788 2.29 -17.79 -21.09
CA ARG A 788 3.57 -17.58 -21.78
C ARG A 788 3.39 -16.82 -23.10
N ASP A 789 2.40 -17.23 -23.88
CA ASP A 789 2.15 -16.71 -25.23
C ASP A 789 1.06 -15.61 -25.24
N GLN A 790 0.73 -15.04 -24.08
CA GLN A 790 -0.08 -13.82 -24.03
C GLN A 790 0.69 -12.66 -24.68
N VAL A 791 0.02 -11.86 -25.51
CA VAL A 791 0.62 -10.75 -26.24
C VAL A 791 -0.28 -9.52 -26.25
N TRP A 792 0.33 -8.36 -26.33
CA TRP A 792 -0.33 -7.06 -26.43
C TRP A 792 -0.07 -6.43 -27.80
N ASN A 793 -1.12 -6.11 -28.56
CA ASN A 793 -1.03 -5.42 -29.83
C ASN A 793 -2.13 -4.35 -29.95
N ASP A 794 -1.75 -3.07 -30.06
CA ASP A 794 -2.61 -1.93 -30.45
C ASP A 794 -4.03 -1.88 -29.82
N GLY A 795 -4.16 -2.17 -28.53
CA GLY A 795 -5.47 -2.17 -27.84
C GLY A 795 -6.01 -3.56 -27.51
N VAL A 796 -5.36 -4.65 -27.96
CA VAL A 796 -5.91 -6.00 -27.95
C VAL A 796 -4.96 -7.01 -27.28
N PHE A 797 -5.50 -7.76 -26.32
CA PHE A 797 -4.89 -8.96 -25.73
C PHE A 797 -5.36 -10.24 -26.44
N THR A 798 -4.54 -11.30 -26.43
CA THR A 798 -4.96 -12.62 -26.91
C THR A 798 -5.96 -13.27 -25.95
N PRO A 799 -7.09 -13.82 -26.44
CA PRO A 799 -8.02 -14.57 -25.60
C PRO A 799 -7.42 -15.85 -25.02
N TYR A 800 -7.77 -16.13 -23.76
CA TYR A 800 -7.51 -17.39 -23.06
C TYR A 800 -8.76 -17.75 -22.23
N PRO A 801 -8.94 -19.02 -21.82
CA PRO A 801 -9.95 -19.40 -20.83
C PRO A 801 -9.63 -18.79 -19.45
N TYR A 802 -10.39 -19.19 -18.43
CA TYR A 802 -10.05 -18.87 -17.04
C TYR A 802 -8.77 -19.60 -16.60
N ALA A 803 -7.94 -18.94 -15.80
CA ALA A 803 -6.75 -19.57 -15.21
C ALA A 803 -7.13 -20.65 -14.18
N ILE A 804 -8.19 -20.40 -13.39
CA ILE A 804 -8.74 -21.34 -12.42
C ILE A 804 -10.28 -21.36 -12.55
N ALA A 805 -10.91 -22.54 -12.45
CA ALA A 805 -12.36 -22.66 -12.31
C ALA A 805 -12.78 -23.73 -11.30
N ASN A 806 -13.92 -23.57 -10.65
CA ASN A 806 -14.56 -24.64 -9.87
C ASN A 806 -15.32 -25.64 -10.77
N LEU A 807 -15.53 -26.84 -10.26
CA LEU A 807 -16.46 -27.85 -10.80
C LEU A 807 -17.52 -28.25 -9.75
N GLY A 808 -17.58 -27.56 -8.61
CA GLY A 808 -18.47 -27.83 -7.49
C GLY A 808 -18.12 -27.02 -6.23
N PRO A 809 -18.80 -27.29 -5.11
CA PRO A 809 -18.74 -26.50 -3.87
C PRO A 809 -17.48 -26.75 -3.01
N ASP A 810 -17.34 -25.94 -1.95
CA ASP A 810 -16.30 -26.00 -0.91
C ASP A 810 -14.84 -25.90 -1.42
N VAL A 811 -14.64 -25.27 -2.59
CA VAL A 811 -13.30 -25.02 -3.15
C VAL A 811 -12.62 -23.83 -2.49
N TRP A 812 -11.29 -23.86 -2.38
CA TRP A 812 -10.55 -22.71 -1.85
C TRP A 812 -9.27 -22.35 -2.59
N ILE A 813 -9.01 -21.04 -2.65
CA ILE A 813 -7.95 -20.39 -3.43
C ILE A 813 -7.25 -19.42 -2.50
N LYS A 814 -5.97 -19.67 -2.17
CA LYS A 814 -5.21 -18.84 -1.23
C LYS A 814 -3.81 -18.48 -1.75
N ASP A 815 -3.32 -17.29 -1.47
CA ASP A 815 -1.94 -16.86 -1.80
C ASP A 815 -1.56 -17.12 -3.29
N ILE A 816 -2.46 -16.79 -4.24
CA ILE A 816 -2.25 -17.00 -5.68
C ILE A 816 -1.93 -15.68 -6.38
N THR A 817 -0.88 -15.66 -7.21
CA THR A 817 -0.52 -14.52 -8.08
C THR A 817 -0.76 -14.84 -9.56
N LEU A 818 -1.58 -14.03 -10.24
CA LEU A 818 -1.78 -14.06 -11.69
C LEU A 818 -0.89 -13.01 -12.37
N VAL A 819 -0.05 -13.43 -13.32
CA VAL A 819 0.87 -12.50 -13.99
C VAL A 819 0.17 -11.68 -15.06
N ASN A 820 -0.72 -12.28 -15.86
CA ASN A 820 -1.25 -11.69 -17.10
C ASN A 820 -2.50 -12.46 -17.62
N ALA A 821 -3.36 -12.93 -16.71
CA ALA A 821 -4.46 -13.83 -17.07
C ALA A 821 -5.56 -13.07 -17.84
N TYR A 822 -6.02 -13.61 -18.97
CA TYR A 822 -7.12 -12.98 -19.71
C TYR A 822 -8.43 -13.02 -18.91
N ASN A 823 -8.79 -14.21 -18.44
CA ASN A 823 -9.79 -14.40 -17.39
C ASN A 823 -9.08 -15.02 -16.17
N GLY A 824 -9.29 -14.47 -14.98
CA GLY A 824 -8.66 -14.93 -13.74
C GLY A 824 -9.31 -16.20 -13.20
N VAL A 825 -10.40 -16.04 -12.45
CA VAL A 825 -11.06 -17.12 -11.70
C VAL A 825 -12.56 -17.19 -11.97
N ASP A 826 -13.07 -18.40 -12.22
CA ASP A 826 -14.50 -18.72 -12.40
C ASP A 826 -15.00 -19.56 -11.21
N LEU A 827 -15.86 -18.94 -10.40
CA LEU A 827 -16.66 -19.56 -9.34
C LEU A 827 -18.16 -19.36 -9.66
N GLY A 828 -18.55 -19.42 -10.94
CA GLY A 828 -19.91 -19.12 -11.39
C GLY A 828 -20.46 -20.02 -12.51
N SER A 829 -19.61 -20.72 -13.27
CA SER A 829 -20.07 -21.73 -14.25
C SER A 829 -20.61 -23.01 -13.59
N TYR A 830 -20.25 -23.28 -12.33
CA TYR A 830 -20.72 -24.41 -11.53
C TYR A 830 -21.09 -23.96 -10.11
N GLU A 831 -21.85 -24.79 -9.39
CA GLU A 831 -22.24 -24.57 -7.99
C GLU A 831 -21.04 -24.20 -7.11
N SER A 832 -21.08 -23.03 -6.48
CA SER A 832 -19.93 -22.39 -5.80
C SER A 832 -20.17 -22.15 -4.31
N THR A 833 -21.19 -22.77 -3.73
CA THR A 833 -21.45 -22.71 -2.28
C THR A 833 -20.24 -23.18 -1.47
N GLY A 834 -19.96 -22.48 -0.36
CA GLY A 834 -18.80 -22.78 0.49
C GLY A 834 -17.46 -22.36 -0.11
N HIS A 835 -17.42 -21.57 -1.19
CA HIS A 835 -16.14 -21.13 -1.75
C HIS A 835 -15.40 -20.16 -0.81
N HIS A 836 -14.07 -20.26 -0.78
CA HIS A 836 -13.21 -19.34 -0.03
C HIS A 836 -12.04 -18.84 -0.90
N VAL A 837 -11.98 -17.54 -1.15
CA VAL A 837 -10.84 -16.88 -1.80
C VAL A 837 -10.15 -15.96 -0.80
N ASP A 838 -8.84 -16.11 -0.58
CA ASP A 838 -8.08 -15.31 0.37
C ASP A 838 -6.69 -14.95 -0.16
N PHE A 839 -6.51 -13.69 -0.56
CA PHE A 839 -5.36 -13.22 -1.36
C PHE A 839 -5.22 -13.98 -2.71
N LEU A 840 -6.20 -13.77 -3.58
CA LEU A 840 -6.00 -13.83 -5.02
C LEU A 840 -5.51 -12.45 -5.50
N ALA A 841 -4.33 -12.38 -6.09
CA ALA A 841 -3.75 -11.13 -6.58
C ALA A 841 -3.28 -11.25 -8.04
N GLY A 842 -3.10 -10.12 -8.74
CA GLY A 842 -2.39 -10.13 -10.02
C GLY A 842 -2.78 -9.07 -11.04
N CYS A 843 -2.28 -9.24 -12.26
CA CYS A 843 -2.78 -8.56 -13.44
C CYS A 843 -3.73 -9.50 -14.20
N VAL A 844 -4.94 -8.99 -14.44
CA VAL A 844 -6.04 -9.66 -15.14
C VAL A 844 -6.57 -8.72 -16.21
N LEU A 845 -6.80 -9.24 -17.40
CA LEU A 845 -6.88 -8.40 -18.60
C LEU A 845 -8.31 -8.18 -19.11
N ARG A 846 -9.27 -9.03 -18.72
CA ARG A 846 -10.63 -9.01 -19.29
C ARG A 846 -11.73 -9.48 -18.32
N ARG A 847 -11.47 -10.47 -17.46
CA ARG A 847 -12.26 -10.73 -16.24
C ARG A 847 -11.34 -11.08 -15.08
N GLY A 848 -11.58 -10.51 -13.89
CA GLY A 848 -10.81 -10.85 -12.69
C GLY A 848 -11.36 -12.07 -11.96
N LEU A 849 -12.30 -11.85 -11.05
CA LEU A 849 -13.04 -12.88 -10.31
C LEU A 849 -14.51 -12.86 -10.72
N TYR A 850 -15.05 -14.02 -11.08
CA TYR A 850 -16.48 -14.23 -11.34
C TYR A 850 -17.06 -15.20 -10.30
N VAL A 851 -18.17 -14.83 -9.67
CA VAL A 851 -18.94 -15.63 -8.71
C VAL A 851 -20.40 -15.67 -9.13
N ASP A 852 -21.01 -16.84 -9.24
CA ASP A 852 -22.45 -17.07 -9.48
C ASP A 852 -22.78 -18.47 -8.92
N ASN A 853 -24.04 -18.92 -8.92
CA ASN A 853 -24.43 -20.25 -8.45
C ASN A 853 -24.02 -20.57 -6.99
N ASN A 854 -23.98 -19.56 -6.12
CA ASN A 854 -23.83 -19.76 -4.68
C ASN A 854 -25.22 -19.80 -4.00
N PHE A 855 -25.66 -20.99 -3.59
CA PHE A 855 -26.91 -21.27 -2.87
C PHE A 855 -26.72 -21.33 -1.34
N GLY A 856 -25.72 -20.63 -0.80
CA GLY A 856 -25.41 -20.56 0.62
C GLY A 856 -24.38 -19.47 0.91
N ASP A 857 -23.45 -19.78 1.82
CA ASP A 857 -22.37 -18.86 2.19
C ASP A 857 -21.22 -18.87 1.15
N GLY A 858 -20.65 -17.70 0.86
CA GLY A 858 -19.47 -17.52 0.00
C GLY A 858 -18.55 -16.44 0.54
N PHE A 859 -17.23 -16.59 0.38
CA PHE A 859 -16.25 -15.75 1.09
C PHE A 859 -15.11 -15.27 0.18
N VAL A 860 -15.01 -13.95 -0.01
CA VAL A 860 -13.97 -13.31 -0.84
C VAL A 860 -13.20 -12.27 -0.03
N LYS A 861 -11.98 -12.63 0.38
CA LYS A 861 -11.11 -11.83 1.25
C LYS A 861 -9.83 -11.41 0.54
N ASN A 862 -9.38 -10.17 0.78
CA ASN A 862 -8.05 -9.69 0.43
C ASN A 862 -7.71 -9.68 -1.09
N VAL A 863 -8.69 -9.87 -1.99
CA VAL A 863 -8.53 -10.07 -3.44
C VAL A 863 -8.25 -8.77 -4.20
N HIS A 864 -7.35 -8.81 -5.20
CA HIS A 864 -6.67 -7.60 -5.64
C HIS A 864 -6.07 -7.60 -7.06
N PHE A 865 -6.49 -6.67 -7.91
CA PHE A 865 -6.08 -6.63 -9.32
C PHE A 865 -5.38 -5.32 -9.74
N ILE A 866 -4.13 -5.37 -10.21
CA ILE A 866 -3.40 -4.24 -10.82
C ILE A 866 -2.46 -4.73 -11.93
N GLY A 867 -2.42 -4.00 -13.06
CA GLY A 867 -1.51 -4.23 -14.19
C GLY A 867 -0.02 -4.38 -13.82
N HIS A 868 0.46 -3.70 -12.77
CA HIS A 868 1.87 -3.70 -12.40
C HIS A 868 2.45 -5.07 -11.98
N TYR A 869 1.61 -6.08 -11.72
CA TYR A 869 2.07 -7.46 -11.55
C TYR A 869 2.66 -8.01 -12.87
N TRP A 870 2.23 -7.50 -14.03
CA TRP A 870 2.83 -7.73 -15.35
C TRP A 870 3.83 -6.64 -15.75
N SER A 871 3.43 -5.36 -15.79
CA SER A 871 4.24 -4.29 -16.40
C SER A 871 5.61 -4.11 -15.73
N ASN A 872 5.65 -4.31 -14.39
CA ASN A 872 6.87 -4.15 -13.58
C ASN A 872 7.55 -5.50 -13.28
N SER A 873 7.11 -6.60 -13.90
CA SER A 873 7.79 -7.90 -13.81
C SER A 873 9.05 -7.95 -14.68
N GLU A 874 9.64 -9.13 -14.85
CA GLU A 874 10.64 -9.39 -15.90
C GLU A 874 10.26 -10.58 -16.81
N TYR A 875 8.96 -10.85 -16.97
CA TYR A 875 8.49 -11.85 -17.93
C TYR A 875 8.66 -11.35 -19.38
N PRO A 876 9.12 -12.18 -20.35
CA PRO A 876 9.47 -11.75 -21.71
C PRO A 876 8.38 -11.03 -22.51
N ASN A 877 7.10 -11.20 -22.16
CA ASN A 877 5.96 -10.60 -22.87
C ASN A 877 5.39 -9.33 -22.21
N ARG A 878 6.04 -8.77 -21.20
CA ARG A 878 5.53 -7.62 -20.44
C ARG A 878 5.41 -6.33 -21.27
N PRO A 879 4.41 -5.47 -20.99
CA PRO A 879 4.35 -4.10 -21.50
C PRO A 879 5.62 -3.29 -21.22
N GLN A 880 5.95 -2.33 -22.09
CA GLN A 880 7.17 -1.51 -21.95
C GLN A 880 7.05 -0.44 -20.85
N ASN A 881 5.83 -0.06 -20.48
CA ASN A 881 5.53 0.86 -19.40
C ASN A 881 4.12 0.56 -18.83
N TRP A 882 3.84 1.08 -17.64
CA TRP A 882 2.60 0.84 -16.91
C TRP A 882 1.42 1.66 -17.48
N GLU A 883 1.69 2.79 -18.14
CA GLU A 883 0.66 3.61 -18.77
C GLU A 883 -0.06 2.84 -19.89
N GLN A 884 0.70 2.15 -20.76
CA GLN A 884 0.16 1.29 -21.81
C GLN A 884 -0.72 0.16 -21.26
N ASP A 885 -0.34 -0.41 -20.12
CA ASP A 885 -1.06 -1.51 -19.47
C ASP A 885 -2.35 -1.01 -18.80
N ARG A 886 -2.30 0.13 -18.09
CA ARG A 886 -3.50 0.82 -17.56
C ARG A 886 -4.48 1.16 -18.68
N ASP A 887 -4.01 1.82 -19.74
CA ASP A 887 -4.85 2.30 -20.84
C ASP A 887 -5.48 1.15 -21.66
N ALA A 888 -4.90 -0.05 -21.55
CA ALA A 888 -5.44 -1.29 -22.07
C ALA A 888 -6.56 -1.87 -21.18
N ILE A 889 -6.23 -2.12 -19.91
CA ILE A 889 -7.06 -2.83 -18.95
C ILE A 889 -8.32 -2.00 -18.62
N ILE A 890 -8.22 -0.67 -18.57
CA ILE A 890 -9.36 0.23 -18.34
C ILE A 890 -10.45 0.16 -19.43
N GLN A 891 -10.14 -0.37 -20.63
CA GLN A 891 -11.11 -0.55 -21.71
C GLN A 891 -11.73 -1.95 -21.76
N SER A 892 -11.21 -2.90 -20.98
CA SER A 892 -11.43 -4.34 -21.19
C SER A 892 -11.75 -5.16 -19.93
N LEU A 893 -11.26 -4.77 -18.76
CA LEU A 893 -11.42 -5.52 -17.51
C LEU A 893 -12.76 -5.25 -16.79
N GLU A 894 -13.53 -6.32 -16.62
CA GLU A 894 -14.58 -6.43 -15.58
C GLU A 894 -13.97 -7.17 -14.38
N ALA A 895 -13.57 -6.44 -13.32
CA ALA A 895 -12.62 -6.96 -12.33
C ALA A 895 -13.26 -7.90 -11.30
N PHE A 896 -14.42 -7.55 -10.77
CA PHE A 896 -15.24 -8.43 -9.93
C PHE A 896 -16.63 -8.56 -10.53
N ILE A 897 -17.14 -9.78 -10.69
CA ILE A 897 -18.46 -10.04 -11.28
C ILE A 897 -19.24 -10.96 -10.33
N PHE A 898 -20.36 -10.50 -9.80
CA PHE A 898 -21.23 -11.25 -8.89
C PHE A 898 -22.61 -11.48 -9.53
N GLY A 899 -22.95 -12.74 -9.78
CA GLY A 899 -24.26 -13.23 -10.22
C GLY A 899 -25.17 -13.55 -9.03
N TYR A 900 -25.70 -14.76 -8.94
CA TYR A 900 -26.50 -15.19 -7.80
C TYR A 900 -25.62 -15.67 -6.65
N THR A 901 -25.83 -15.03 -5.51
CA THR A 901 -25.29 -15.43 -4.20
C THR A 901 -26.42 -15.36 -3.17
N GLU A 902 -26.52 -16.35 -2.29
CA GLU A 902 -27.50 -16.35 -1.20
C GLU A 902 -26.99 -15.56 0.02
N ASN A 903 -25.73 -15.78 0.41
CA ASN A 903 -25.03 -15.00 1.44
C ASN A 903 -23.54 -14.81 1.08
N GLU A 904 -23.23 -13.82 0.26
CA GLU A 904 -21.85 -13.45 -0.05
C GLU A 904 -21.23 -12.59 1.06
N GLN A 905 -19.99 -12.86 1.45
CA GLN A 905 -19.27 -12.15 2.51
C GLN A 905 -17.90 -11.71 1.99
N THR A 906 -17.75 -10.43 1.66
CA THR A 906 -16.51 -9.90 1.06
C THR A 906 -15.81 -8.87 1.94
N LEU A 907 -14.47 -8.89 1.96
CA LEU A 907 -13.63 -7.99 2.74
C LEU A 907 -12.33 -7.66 2.02
N HIS A 908 -11.96 -6.37 1.94
CA HIS A 908 -10.68 -5.91 1.35
C HIS A 908 -10.50 -6.33 -0.11
N THR A 909 -11.45 -5.95 -0.98
CA THR A 909 -11.32 -6.14 -2.43
C THR A 909 -10.85 -4.85 -3.11
N PHE A 910 -9.83 -4.91 -3.98
CA PHE A 910 -9.32 -3.73 -4.70
C PHE A 910 -9.02 -3.98 -6.17
N VAL A 911 -9.19 -2.96 -7.00
CA VAL A 911 -8.67 -2.91 -8.37
C VAL A 911 -8.16 -1.52 -8.72
N PHE A 912 -7.04 -1.43 -9.46
CA PHE A 912 -6.58 -0.21 -10.13
C PHE A 912 -6.62 -0.42 -11.65
N GLY A 913 -7.24 0.52 -12.38
CA GLY A 913 -7.28 0.50 -13.86
C GLY A 913 -8.28 -0.54 -14.37
N SER A 914 -9.58 -0.20 -14.42
CA SER A 914 -10.62 -1.16 -14.84
C SER A 914 -11.76 -0.53 -15.64
N LYS A 915 -12.39 -1.31 -16.52
CA LYS A 915 -13.60 -0.86 -17.19
C LYS A 915 -14.79 -0.87 -16.23
N ILE A 916 -14.97 -1.98 -15.54
CA ILE A 916 -15.94 -2.10 -14.45
C ILE A 916 -15.22 -2.64 -13.22
N GLY A 917 -15.26 -1.87 -12.13
CA GLY A 917 -14.66 -2.25 -10.85
C GLY A 917 -15.36 -3.46 -10.24
N GLN A 918 -16.61 -3.28 -9.81
CA GLN A 918 -17.51 -4.41 -9.52
C GLN A 918 -18.77 -4.37 -10.38
N ARG A 919 -19.18 -5.55 -10.88
CA ARG A 919 -20.37 -5.75 -11.68
C ARG A 919 -21.32 -6.73 -10.99
N PHE A 920 -22.56 -6.34 -10.80
CA PHE A 920 -23.61 -7.18 -10.24
C PHE A 920 -24.60 -7.55 -11.36
N ILE A 921 -24.74 -8.85 -11.63
CA ILE A 921 -25.46 -9.38 -12.79
C ILE A 921 -26.64 -10.25 -12.39
N THR A 922 -27.59 -10.43 -13.31
CA THR A 922 -28.60 -11.49 -13.19
C THR A 922 -27.94 -12.86 -13.33
N GLY A 923 -27.78 -13.56 -12.20
CA GLY A 923 -27.19 -14.89 -12.11
C GLY A 923 -28.03 -15.98 -12.76
N LYS A 924 -27.37 -17.09 -13.12
CA LYS A 924 -27.99 -18.18 -13.90
C LYS A 924 -27.69 -19.54 -13.27
N PRO A 925 -28.73 -20.33 -12.94
CA PRO A 925 -30.05 -20.34 -13.58
C PRO A 925 -31.14 -19.57 -12.84
N THR A 926 -30.85 -18.94 -11.70
CA THR A 926 -31.90 -18.43 -10.78
C THR A 926 -32.68 -17.22 -11.29
N GLY A 927 -32.07 -16.39 -12.15
CA GLY A 927 -32.66 -15.13 -12.60
C GLY A 927 -32.62 -14.00 -11.56
N LYS A 928 -31.86 -14.17 -10.47
CA LYS A 928 -31.69 -13.19 -9.37
C LYS A 928 -30.28 -12.62 -9.36
N GLY A 929 -30.08 -11.44 -8.75
CA GLY A 929 -28.74 -10.90 -8.46
C GLY A 929 -28.18 -11.33 -7.09
N ALA A 930 -27.02 -10.78 -6.74
CA ALA A 930 -26.25 -11.13 -5.54
C ALA A 930 -26.88 -10.60 -4.25
N SER A 931 -26.97 -11.45 -3.22
CA SER A 931 -27.29 -11.07 -1.84
C SER A 931 -26.08 -11.28 -0.93
N GLY A 932 -25.93 -10.45 0.11
CA GLY A 932 -24.81 -10.55 1.05
C GLY A 932 -24.29 -9.22 1.59
N THR A 933 -23.12 -9.27 2.23
CA THR A 933 -22.43 -8.14 2.84
C THR A 933 -21.04 -7.92 2.24
N PHE A 934 -20.81 -6.71 1.73
CA PHE A 934 -19.60 -6.34 1.02
C PHE A 934 -18.89 -5.21 1.78
N VAL A 935 -17.65 -5.44 2.20
CA VAL A 935 -16.95 -4.56 3.15
C VAL A 935 -15.61 -4.11 2.58
N ALA A 936 -15.33 -2.81 2.73
CA ALA A 936 -14.02 -2.23 2.48
C ALA A 936 -13.50 -2.54 1.06
N HIS A 937 -14.31 -2.19 0.07
CA HIS A 937 -13.94 -2.26 -1.35
C HIS A 937 -13.33 -0.95 -1.83
N GLY A 938 -12.35 -1.05 -2.72
CA GLY A 938 -11.86 0.07 -3.52
C GLY A 938 -11.83 -0.22 -5.02
N THR A 939 -12.18 0.79 -5.81
CA THR A 939 -11.84 0.84 -7.25
C THR A 939 -11.11 2.15 -7.52
N ASP A 940 -9.85 2.06 -7.93
CA ASP A 940 -9.05 3.19 -8.41
C ASP A 940 -8.98 3.21 -9.96
N GLU A 941 -8.95 4.41 -10.54
CA GLU A 941 -8.98 4.69 -11.98
C GLU A 941 -9.87 3.73 -12.82
N SER A 942 -11.18 4.00 -12.87
CA SER A 942 -12.14 3.22 -13.66
C SER A 942 -12.97 4.01 -14.67
N GLU A 943 -13.50 3.32 -15.69
CA GLU A 943 -14.61 3.83 -16.52
C GLU A 943 -15.92 3.83 -15.72
N THR A 944 -16.26 2.72 -15.07
CA THR A 944 -17.38 2.64 -14.14
C THR A 944 -16.96 1.90 -12.87
N SER A 945 -17.06 2.54 -11.70
CA SER A 945 -16.57 1.91 -10.46
C SER A 945 -17.49 0.77 -9.99
N LEU A 946 -18.81 0.99 -9.96
CA LEU A 946 -19.81 -0.07 -9.74
C LEU A 946 -20.89 -0.06 -10.83
N TYR A 947 -21.25 -1.25 -11.33
CA TYR A 947 -22.33 -1.44 -12.29
C TYR A 947 -23.33 -2.49 -11.79
N PHE A 948 -24.63 -2.19 -11.84
CA PHE A 948 -25.71 -3.11 -11.49
C PHE A 948 -26.58 -3.36 -12.72
N ASP A 949 -26.44 -4.53 -13.35
CA ASP A 949 -27.48 -5.06 -14.26
C ASP A 949 -28.66 -5.58 -13.41
N ASN A 950 -28.38 -6.24 -12.27
CA ASN A 950 -29.35 -6.62 -11.24
C ASN A 950 -28.64 -6.83 -9.87
N ILE A 951 -29.40 -6.91 -8.77
CA ILE A 951 -28.91 -7.20 -7.41
C ILE A 951 -29.94 -8.06 -6.65
N GLY A 952 -29.55 -8.68 -5.54
CA GLY A 952 -30.42 -9.37 -4.58
C GLY A 952 -30.87 -8.43 -3.46
N ASP A 953 -30.60 -8.78 -2.20
CA ASP A 953 -30.64 -7.84 -1.07
C ASP A 953 -29.22 -7.75 -0.47
N ALA A 954 -28.58 -6.59 -0.62
CA ALA A 954 -27.14 -6.44 -0.40
C ALA A 954 -26.77 -5.19 0.44
N THR A 955 -25.81 -5.35 1.35
CA THR A 955 -25.27 -4.24 2.16
C THR A 955 -23.80 -4.00 1.87
N PHE A 956 -23.45 -2.73 1.65
CA PHE A 956 -22.15 -2.25 1.22
C PHE A 956 -21.59 -1.29 2.28
N ILE A 957 -20.39 -1.56 2.80
CA ILE A 957 -19.81 -0.85 3.96
C ILE A 957 -18.41 -0.33 3.60
N ASN A 958 -18.12 0.93 3.92
CA ASN A 958 -16.78 1.53 3.76
C ASN A 958 -16.24 1.48 2.32
N TYR A 959 -17.09 1.84 1.35
CA TYR A 959 -16.75 1.82 -0.07
C TYR A 959 -15.97 3.05 -0.52
N GLN A 960 -15.09 2.87 -1.50
CA GLN A 960 -14.18 3.92 -1.96
C GLN A 960 -14.01 3.82 -3.49
N LEU A 961 -14.47 4.83 -4.25
CA LEU A 961 -14.72 4.69 -5.70
C LEU A 961 -14.14 5.84 -6.52
N VAL A 962 -13.41 5.50 -7.57
CA VAL A 962 -12.75 6.46 -8.46
C VAL A 962 -13.04 6.16 -9.93
N ALA A 963 -13.64 7.14 -10.59
CA ALA A 963 -13.99 7.07 -12.01
C ALA A 963 -13.28 8.21 -12.77
N MET A 964 -12.30 7.85 -13.60
CA MET A 964 -11.46 8.76 -14.40
C MET A 964 -10.63 7.99 -15.43
N SER A 965 -9.79 8.69 -16.19
CA SER A 965 -8.80 8.15 -17.14
C SER A 965 -9.32 7.37 -18.35
N SER A 966 -10.60 6.93 -18.38
CA SER A 966 -11.19 6.29 -19.57
C SER A 966 -11.41 7.29 -20.73
N PRO A 967 -11.30 6.85 -22.00
CA PRO A 967 -11.77 7.63 -23.16
C PRO A 967 -13.30 7.78 -23.23
N ASN A 968 -14.05 6.99 -22.45
CA ASN A 968 -15.53 7.01 -22.39
C ASN A 968 -16.04 7.83 -21.18
N PRO A 969 -17.33 8.21 -21.15
CA PRO A 969 -17.94 8.90 -20.01
C PRO A 969 -17.84 8.08 -18.71
N CYS A 970 -17.13 8.61 -17.71
CA CYS A 970 -16.86 7.92 -16.45
C CYS A 970 -18.04 8.01 -15.45
N HIS A 971 -18.20 6.99 -14.59
CA HIS A 971 -19.28 6.90 -13.59
C HIS A 971 -18.79 6.28 -12.27
N TYR A 972 -19.21 6.77 -11.10
CA TYR A 972 -18.95 6.05 -9.84
C TYR A 972 -19.90 4.86 -9.68
N MET A 973 -21.18 5.04 -10.02
CA MET A 973 -22.21 4.00 -9.96
C MET A 973 -23.16 4.09 -11.15
N VAL A 974 -23.52 2.95 -11.72
CA VAL A 974 -24.61 2.82 -12.69
C VAL A 974 -25.58 1.73 -12.24
N MET A 975 -26.85 2.09 -12.04
CA MET A 975 -27.95 1.16 -11.81
C MET A 975 -28.79 1.10 -13.07
N GLY A 976 -28.68 -0.01 -13.80
CA GLY A 976 -29.29 -0.21 -15.12
C GLY A 976 -30.82 -0.24 -15.08
N PRO A 977 -31.48 -0.45 -16.24
CA PRO A 977 -32.94 -0.34 -16.36
C PRO A 977 -33.74 -1.55 -15.83
N ASN A 978 -33.09 -2.64 -15.41
CA ASN A 978 -33.73 -3.91 -15.03
C ASN A 978 -33.31 -4.44 -13.64
N VAL A 979 -32.88 -3.55 -12.74
CA VAL A 979 -32.52 -3.90 -11.36
C VAL A 979 -33.80 -4.07 -10.53
N GLU A 980 -34.03 -5.30 -10.05
CA GLU A 980 -35.22 -5.65 -9.27
C GLU A 980 -34.98 -5.63 -7.75
N GLY A 981 -33.73 -5.83 -7.34
CA GLY A 981 -33.32 -5.94 -5.94
C GLY A 981 -33.08 -4.64 -5.20
N LYS A 982 -32.48 -4.78 -4.00
CA LYS A 982 -32.22 -3.72 -3.03
C LYS A 982 -30.74 -3.63 -2.68
N ALA A 983 -30.28 -2.40 -2.42
CA ALA A 983 -28.92 -2.16 -1.96
C ALA A 983 -28.84 -1.03 -0.93
N LYS A 984 -28.04 -1.24 0.12
CA LYS A 984 -27.78 -0.27 1.20
C LYS A 984 -26.30 0.06 1.28
N PHE A 985 -25.94 1.33 1.29
CA PHE A 985 -24.56 1.80 1.38
C PHE A 985 -24.33 2.61 2.65
N PHE A 986 -23.35 2.20 3.45
CA PHE A 986 -22.92 2.88 4.67
C PHE A 986 -21.45 3.32 4.55
N ASN A 987 -21.22 4.62 4.58
CA ASN A 987 -19.92 5.27 4.36
C ASN A 987 -19.30 4.97 2.98
N THR A 988 -19.43 5.92 2.06
CA THR A 988 -18.85 5.83 0.71
C THR A 988 -18.12 7.11 0.30
N LEU A 989 -16.85 7.00 -0.13
CA LEU A 989 -16.05 8.13 -0.62
C LEU A 989 -15.90 8.07 -2.15
N MET A 990 -16.02 9.21 -2.83
CA MET A 990 -15.98 9.30 -4.30
C MET A 990 -15.12 10.47 -4.79
N TRP A 991 -14.20 10.24 -5.75
CA TRP A 991 -13.43 11.29 -6.45
C TRP A 991 -12.92 10.84 -7.82
N GLY A 992 -12.59 11.77 -8.70
CA GLY A 992 -12.03 11.49 -10.03
C GLY A 992 -11.50 12.75 -10.73
N TYR A 993 -10.53 12.60 -11.63
CA TYR A 993 -9.80 13.71 -12.25
C TYR A 993 -9.49 13.51 -13.74
N LYS A 994 -10.01 14.43 -14.58
CA LYS A 994 -9.60 14.71 -15.97
C LYS A 994 -9.37 13.48 -16.90
N PRO A 995 -10.44 12.92 -17.51
CA PRO A 995 -11.84 13.23 -17.27
C PRO A 995 -12.24 12.80 -15.85
N GLY A 996 -13.12 13.57 -15.21
CA GLY A 996 -13.84 13.08 -14.04
C GLY A 996 -15.09 12.29 -14.47
N PRO A 997 -15.95 11.88 -13.54
CA PRO A 997 -17.26 11.34 -13.91
C PRO A 997 -18.09 12.37 -14.69
N ALA A 998 -18.80 11.89 -15.72
CA ALA A 998 -19.82 12.64 -16.43
C ALA A 998 -21.20 12.53 -15.73
N ILE A 999 -21.43 11.42 -15.03
CA ILE A 999 -22.50 11.31 -14.05
C ILE A 999 -21.91 10.58 -12.83
N GLY A 1000 -22.06 11.12 -11.62
CA GLY A 1000 -21.56 10.42 -10.42
C GLY A 1000 -22.31 9.11 -10.17
N ILE A 1001 -23.64 9.20 -10.05
CA ILE A 1001 -24.56 8.04 -9.99
C ILE A 1001 -25.60 8.18 -11.10
N ASP A 1002 -25.67 7.24 -12.05
CA ASP A 1002 -26.79 7.14 -13.00
C ASP A 1002 -27.74 6.00 -12.58
N MET A 1003 -28.99 6.33 -12.29
CA MET A 1003 -29.98 5.40 -11.73
C MET A 1003 -31.23 5.33 -12.60
N GLN A 1004 -31.53 4.14 -13.11
CA GLN A 1004 -32.64 3.89 -14.02
C GLN A 1004 -33.70 2.93 -13.41
N SER A 1005 -33.33 2.11 -12.41
CA SER A 1005 -34.25 1.24 -11.66
C SER A 1005 -33.67 0.82 -10.29
N GLY A 1006 -34.30 -0.13 -9.59
CA GLY A 1006 -33.89 -0.63 -8.27
C GLY A 1006 -34.40 0.16 -7.06
N ASP A 1007 -34.06 -0.30 -5.84
CA ASP A 1007 -34.42 0.31 -4.55
C ASP A 1007 -33.13 0.53 -3.72
N PHE A 1008 -32.57 1.74 -3.77
CA PHE A 1008 -31.21 2.05 -3.29
C PHE A 1008 -31.21 3.08 -2.15
N THR A 1009 -30.55 2.74 -1.05
CA THR A 1009 -30.36 3.62 0.12
C THR A 1009 -28.89 3.93 0.35
N PHE A 1010 -28.54 5.21 0.43
CA PHE A 1010 -27.18 5.70 0.68
C PHE A 1010 -27.11 6.48 1.99
N GLN A 1011 -26.15 6.15 2.85
CA GLN A 1011 -25.84 6.89 4.08
C GLN A 1011 -24.38 7.33 4.11
N GLN A 1012 -24.16 8.61 4.42
CA GLN A 1012 -22.83 9.22 4.49
C GLN A 1012 -21.99 8.96 3.22
N ILE A 1013 -22.44 9.54 2.11
CA ILE A 1013 -21.77 9.49 0.80
C ILE A 1013 -21.09 10.82 0.49
N ASN A 1014 -19.83 10.82 0.06
CA ASN A 1014 -19.00 12.02 -0.08
C ASN A 1014 -18.39 12.19 -1.48
N PHE A 1015 -18.99 13.10 -2.27
CA PHE A 1015 -18.55 13.48 -3.61
C PHE A 1015 -17.49 14.59 -3.54
N THR A 1016 -16.23 14.21 -3.68
CA THR A 1016 -15.08 15.13 -3.58
C THR A 1016 -14.82 15.91 -4.87
N THR A 1017 -15.11 15.30 -6.03
CA THR A 1017 -15.10 15.96 -7.35
C THR A 1017 -16.18 15.41 -8.28
N HIS A 1018 -16.55 16.24 -9.25
CA HIS A 1018 -17.33 15.94 -10.46
C HIS A 1018 -16.75 16.79 -11.60
N SER A 1019 -17.10 16.49 -12.86
CA SER A 1019 -16.64 17.24 -14.04
C SER A 1019 -16.93 18.74 -13.95
N THR A 1020 -16.02 19.58 -14.44
CA THR A 1020 -16.19 21.06 -14.42
C THR A 1020 -17.13 21.59 -15.51
N ASN A 1021 -17.72 20.70 -16.31
CA ASN A 1021 -18.36 21.04 -17.59
C ASN A 1021 -19.80 20.47 -17.68
N ASP A 1022 -20.73 21.01 -16.89
CA ASP A 1022 -22.18 20.76 -17.02
C ASP A 1022 -22.63 19.27 -16.91
N ASP A 1023 -22.16 18.58 -15.86
CA ASP A 1023 -22.36 17.15 -15.59
C ASP A 1023 -22.91 16.91 -14.16
N TYR A 1024 -23.76 15.89 -13.96
CA TYR A 1024 -24.54 15.70 -12.71
C TYR A 1024 -23.84 14.84 -11.65
N GLY A 1025 -24.03 15.19 -10.37
CA GLY A 1025 -23.60 14.35 -9.24
C GLY A 1025 -24.43 13.07 -9.09
N VAL A 1026 -25.75 13.18 -9.17
CA VAL A 1026 -26.71 12.06 -9.19
C VAL A 1026 -27.80 12.35 -10.20
N LYS A 1027 -28.04 11.41 -11.12
CA LYS A 1027 -29.16 11.40 -12.07
C LYS A 1027 -30.02 10.18 -11.78
N GLN A 1028 -31.23 10.40 -11.30
CA GLN A 1028 -32.27 9.38 -11.24
C GLN A 1028 -33.21 9.59 -12.43
N THR A 1029 -33.69 8.49 -13.02
CA THR A 1029 -34.70 8.45 -14.09
C THR A 1029 -35.75 7.35 -13.87
N GLY A 1030 -35.57 6.55 -12.82
CA GLY A 1030 -36.46 5.48 -12.38
C GLY A 1030 -35.93 4.82 -11.10
N GLY A 1031 -36.66 3.86 -10.55
CA GLY A 1031 -36.35 3.24 -9.25
C GLY A 1031 -36.67 4.16 -8.05
N LYS A 1032 -36.23 3.75 -6.85
CA LYS A 1032 -36.39 4.49 -5.59
C LYS A 1032 -35.04 4.82 -4.99
N LEU A 1033 -34.81 6.10 -4.71
CA LEU A 1033 -33.58 6.61 -4.14
C LEU A 1033 -33.85 7.20 -2.74
N LYS A 1034 -33.13 6.71 -1.73
CA LYS A 1034 -33.00 7.38 -0.43
C LYS A 1034 -31.54 7.77 -0.20
N MET A 1035 -31.29 9.03 0.16
CA MET A 1035 -29.96 9.54 0.50
C MET A 1035 -29.99 10.27 1.84
N THR A 1036 -29.13 9.88 2.77
CA THR A 1036 -29.02 10.50 4.10
C THR A 1036 -27.59 10.99 4.34
N ALA A 1037 -27.46 12.27 4.69
CA ALA A 1037 -26.19 12.98 4.83
C ALA A 1037 -25.28 12.96 3.57
N PRO A 1038 -25.78 13.08 2.32
CA PRO A 1038 -24.90 13.16 1.15
C PRO A 1038 -24.14 14.49 1.14
N ARG A 1039 -22.84 14.42 0.86
CA ARG A 1039 -21.90 15.54 0.89
C ARG A 1039 -21.34 15.80 -0.48
N PHE A 1040 -21.32 17.07 -0.87
CA PHE A 1040 -20.77 17.49 -2.15
C PHE A 1040 -19.78 18.64 -1.94
N ARG A 1041 -18.65 18.57 -2.64
CA ARG A 1041 -17.57 19.57 -2.52
C ARG A 1041 -17.48 20.44 -3.76
N LEU A 1042 -17.23 21.74 -3.57
CA LEU A 1042 -16.94 22.67 -4.68
C LEU A 1042 -15.47 23.10 -4.75
N LYS A 1043 -14.82 23.39 -3.61
CA LYS A 1043 -13.42 23.85 -3.53
C LYS A 1043 -12.74 23.40 -2.24
N LYS A 1044 -11.40 23.50 -2.16
CA LYS A 1044 -10.67 23.31 -0.88
C LYS A 1044 -11.20 24.30 0.16
N GLY A 1045 -11.49 23.82 1.37
CA GLY A 1045 -12.05 24.64 2.46
C GLY A 1045 -13.53 25.01 2.29
N ALA A 1046 -14.21 24.51 1.25
CA ALA A 1046 -15.62 24.78 0.97
C ALA A 1046 -16.42 23.47 0.92
N ASN A 1047 -16.64 22.87 2.09
CA ASN A 1047 -17.56 21.75 2.27
C ASN A 1047 -18.97 22.33 2.37
N ILE A 1048 -19.85 21.93 1.45
CA ILE A 1048 -21.04 22.73 1.11
C ILE A 1048 -22.30 21.86 1.13
N PHE A 1049 -23.25 22.24 1.99
CA PHE A 1049 -24.60 21.65 2.05
C PHE A 1049 -25.49 22.24 0.94
N GLY A 1050 -25.10 22.06 -0.32
CA GLY A 1050 -25.88 22.46 -1.50
C GLY A 1050 -25.99 23.97 -1.75
N VAL A 1051 -24.85 24.64 -1.98
CA VAL A 1051 -24.80 26.03 -2.46
C VAL A 1051 -24.69 26.00 -3.98
N PRO A 1052 -25.56 26.69 -4.74
CA PRO A 1052 -25.45 26.79 -6.19
C PRO A 1052 -24.22 27.60 -6.61
N ASP A 1053 -23.85 27.50 -7.89
CA ASP A 1053 -22.84 28.41 -8.46
C ASP A 1053 -23.36 29.87 -8.51
N THR A 1054 -22.49 30.81 -8.90
CA THR A 1054 -22.87 32.23 -9.06
C THR A 1054 -23.84 32.49 -10.22
N ALA A 1055 -24.32 31.45 -10.92
CA ALA A 1055 -25.37 31.50 -11.93
C ALA A 1055 -26.68 30.81 -11.49
N GLY A 1056 -26.74 30.27 -10.27
CA GLY A 1056 -27.94 29.65 -9.70
C GLY A 1056 -28.18 28.19 -10.11
N LYS A 1057 -27.19 27.49 -10.68
CA LYS A 1057 -27.35 26.07 -11.07
C LYS A 1057 -27.24 25.14 -9.86
N TYR A 1058 -28.25 24.29 -9.67
CA TYR A 1058 -28.17 23.09 -8.82
C TYR A 1058 -27.45 21.96 -9.57
N LEU A 1059 -26.13 22.08 -9.74
CA LEU A 1059 -25.30 21.16 -10.57
C LEU A 1059 -25.32 19.69 -10.11
N TYR A 1060 -25.81 19.39 -8.92
CA TYR A 1060 -25.69 18.06 -8.31
C TYR A 1060 -26.75 17.05 -8.71
N PHE A 1061 -27.94 17.49 -9.14
CA PHE A 1061 -29.08 16.58 -9.34
C PHE A 1061 -29.66 16.71 -10.75
N GLY A 1062 -29.93 15.55 -11.36
CA GLY A 1062 -30.56 15.44 -12.68
C GLY A 1062 -31.98 16.02 -12.70
N PRO A 1063 -32.51 16.37 -13.90
CA PRO A 1063 -33.81 17.02 -14.02
C PRO A 1063 -34.98 16.09 -13.66
N ASP A 1064 -34.76 14.77 -13.68
CA ASP A 1064 -35.79 13.73 -13.51
C ASP A 1064 -35.77 13.09 -12.10
N ILE A 1065 -35.21 13.77 -11.09
CA ILE A 1065 -35.08 13.29 -9.69
C ILE A 1065 -36.41 13.27 -8.88
N GLU A 1066 -37.54 13.08 -9.57
CA GLU A 1066 -38.87 13.01 -8.96
C GLU A 1066 -38.97 11.81 -8.00
N GLY A 1067 -39.49 12.04 -6.79
CA GLY A 1067 -39.70 10.98 -5.80
C GLY A 1067 -38.45 10.49 -5.05
N ALA A 1068 -37.28 11.13 -5.21
CA ALA A 1068 -36.13 10.87 -4.34
C ALA A 1068 -36.40 11.37 -2.90
N GLU A 1069 -35.99 10.59 -1.90
CA GLU A 1069 -35.94 11.03 -0.50
C GLU A 1069 -34.52 11.50 -0.14
N ILE A 1070 -34.33 12.80 0.06
CA ILE A 1070 -33.00 13.38 0.36
C ILE A 1070 -33.03 14.07 1.73
N ASN A 1071 -32.31 13.48 2.69
CA ASN A 1071 -32.25 13.88 4.09
C ASN A 1071 -30.85 14.41 4.45
N GLY A 1072 -30.77 15.47 5.27
CA GLY A 1072 -29.48 15.99 5.74
C GLY A 1072 -28.69 16.84 4.73
N VAL A 1073 -29.35 17.38 3.70
CA VAL A 1073 -28.81 18.46 2.83
C VAL A 1073 -29.33 19.82 3.34
N ILE A 1074 -29.20 20.88 2.52
CA ILE A 1074 -29.82 22.21 2.61
C ILE A 1074 -29.02 23.27 3.40
N LYS A 1075 -28.75 24.40 2.73
CA LYS A 1075 -29.00 25.73 3.32
C LYS A 1075 -29.60 26.70 2.30
N ARG A 1076 -30.56 27.50 2.79
CA ARG A 1076 -31.31 28.57 2.11
C ARG A 1076 -30.50 29.34 1.05
N VAL A 1077 -31.09 29.47 -0.14
CA VAL A 1077 -30.80 30.57 -1.08
C VAL A 1077 -31.72 31.75 -0.75
N PRO A 1078 -31.21 32.93 -0.36
CA PRO A 1078 -32.00 34.16 -0.38
C PRO A 1078 -32.22 34.58 -1.83
N GLN A 1079 -33.46 34.83 -2.24
CA GLN A 1079 -33.72 35.48 -3.52
C GLN A 1079 -33.15 36.92 -3.51
N PRO A 1080 -32.78 37.50 -4.68
CA PRO A 1080 -32.29 38.88 -4.76
C PRO A 1080 -33.28 39.95 -4.27
N ASP A 1081 -34.57 39.62 -4.10
CA ASP A 1081 -35.61 40.47 -3.54
C ASP A 1081 -35.78 40.34 -2.01
N GLY A 1082 -35.02 39.45 -1.36
CA GLY A 1082 -35.09 39.17 0.07
C GLY A 1082 -36.13 38.12 0.47
N THR A 1083 -36.86 37.52 -0.46
CA THR A 1083 -37.73 36.37 -0.14
C THR A 1083 -36.90 35.13 0.22
N VAL A 1084 -37.37 34.40 1.22
CA VAL A 1084 -36.78 33.16 1.70
C VAL A 1084 -37.75 32.03 1.38
N ILE A 1085 -37.36 31.14 0.48
CA ILE A 1085 -38.05 29.85 0.35
C ILE A 1085 -37.80 29.09 1.67
N THR A 1086 -38.89 28.85 2.39
CA THR A 1086 -38.89 27.98 3.56
C THR A 1086 -39.22 26.59 3.08
N ASP A 1087 -38.23 25.70 3.18
CA ASP A 1087 -38.46 24.26 3.11
C ASP A 1087 -39.37 23.84 4.27
N ASP A 1088 -40.15 22.77 4.11
CA ASP A 1088 -41.46 22.58 4.77
C ASP A 1088 -41.44 22.13 6.25
N SER A 1089 -40.61 22.78 7.06
CA SER A 1089 -40.43 22.62 8.51
C SER A 1089 -39.88 21.28 9.01
N ASN A 1090 -39.81 20.24 8.17
CA ASN A 1090 -39.34 18.92 8.56
C ASN A 1090 -37.93 18.52 8.06
N GLY A 1091 -37.26 19.35 7.25
CA GLY A 1091 -35.88 19.10 6.81
C GLY A 1091 -35.71 17.87 5.88
N LYS A 1092 -36.81 17.36 5.34
CA LYS A 1092 -36.89 16.27 4.38
C LYS A 1092 -37.21 16.86 3.01
N VAL A 1093 -36.28 16.81 2.06
CA VAL A 1093 -36.62 17.17 0.68
C VAL A 1093 -37.42 16.03 0.06
N VAL A 1094 -38.73 16.19 0.01
CA VAL A 1094 -39.60 15.38 -0.87
C VAL A 1094 -39.83 16.18 -2.13
N TRP A 1095 -39.33 15.69 -3.27
CA TRP A 1095 -39.67 16.25 -4.59
C TRP A 1095 -41.08 15.79 -5.01
N ASP A 1096 -42.09 16.23 -4.25
CA ASP A 1096 -43.49 16.10 -4.61
C ASP A 1096 -43.84 17.13 -5.70
N LYS A 1097 -44.70 16.70 -6.62
CA LYS A 1097 -44.86 17.26 -7.97
C LYS A 1097 -45.21 18.76 -8.00
N VAL A 1098 -44.21 19.60 -8.30
CA VAL A 1098 -44.38 21.05 -8.48
C VAL A 1098 -45.17 21.34 -9.78
N GLU A 1099 -46.35 21.94 -9.67
CA GLU A 1099 -47.06 22.48 -10.84
C GLU A 1099 -46.26 23.66 -11.44
N GLN A 1100 -45.99 23.62 -12.76
CA GLN A 1100 -45.19 24.63 -13.44
C GLN A 1100 -45.92 25.98 -13.57
N THR A 1101 -45.77 26.86 -12.56
CA THR A 1101 -45.97 28.30 -12.74
C THR A 1101 -44.66 28.96 -13.18
N ASN A 1102 -44.56 29.31 -14.47
CA ASN A 1102 -43.34 29.84 -15.11
C ASN A 1102 -42.70 31.03 -14.34
N PRO A 1103 -41.44 30.89 -13.85
CA PRO A 1103 -40.67 32.01 -13.32
C PRO A 1103 -40.15 32.95 -14.43
N PRO A 1104 -39.76 34.20 -14.12
CA PRO A 1104 -39.15 35.11 -15.09
C PRO A 1104 -37.78 34.63 -15.58
N GLN A 1105 -37.50 34.81 -16.88
CA GLN A 1105 -36.21 34.48 -17.48
C GLN A 1105 -35.08 35.42 -16.99
N PRO A 1106 -33.94 34.90 -16.48
CA PRO A 1106 -32.76 35.71 -16.22
C PRO A 1106 -32.06 36.13 -17.52
N PRO A 1107 -31.13 37.12 -17.50
CA PRO A 1107 -30.46 37.58 -18.70
C PRO A 1107 -29.56 36.49 -19.30
N LEU A 1108 -29.81 36.13 -20.57
CA LEU A 1108 -29.02 35.15 -21.30
C LEU A 1108 -27.55 35.58 -21.41
N ALA A 1109 -26.65 34.72 -20.94
CA ALA A 1109 -25.25 34.76 -21.37
C ALA A 1109 -25.16 34.56 -22.89
N ALA A 1110 -24.08 35.04 -23.52
CA ALA A 1110 -23.95 35.08 -24.98
C ALA A 1110 -23.80 33.67 -25.60
N ASP A 1111 -24.95 33.05 -25.90
CA ASP A 1111 -25.07 31.70 -26.43
C ASP A 1111 -24.38 31.53 -27.79
N ARG A 1112 -23.43 30.59 -27.86
CA ARG A 1112 -22.73 30.21 -29.10
C ARG A 1112 -23.53 29.12 -29.82
N GLY A 1113 -24.69 29.52 -30.31
CA GLY A 1113 -25.77 28.62 -30.72
C GLY A 1113 -25.35 27.42 -31.57
N VAL A 1114 -25.66 26.23 -31.05
CA VAL A 1114 -25.45 24.95 -31.75
C VAL A 1114 -26.70 24.60 -32.54
N ILE A 1115 -26.54 24.28 -33.83
CA ILE A 1115 -27.62 23.78 -34.69
C ILE A 1115 -27.43 22.28 -34.90
N ARG A 1116 -28.47 21.48 -34.64
CA ARG A 1116 -28.56 20.04 -34.94
C ARG A 1116 -29.63 19.80 -36.00
N LEU A 1117 -29.40 18.83 -36.88
CA LEU A 1117 -30.36 18.34 -37.87
C LEU A 1117 -30.95 17.00 -37.41
N PHE A 1118 -32.27 16.85 -37.44
CA PHE A 1118 -32.95 15.59 -37.12
C PHE A 1118 -34.30 15.47 -37.88
N PRO A 1119 -34.74 14.28 -38.31
CA PRO A 1119 -33.95 13.05 -38.42
C PRO A 1119 -32.88 13.19 -39.52
N ASN A 1120 -31.84 12.34 -39.47
CA ASN A 1120 -30.80 12.26 -40.49
C ASN A 1120 -30.24 10.83 -40.51
N PRO A 1121 -30.63 9.96 -41.47
CA PRO A 1121 -31.38 10.26 -42.69
C PRO A 1121 -32.79 10.81 -42.46
N VAL A 1122 -33.28 11.56 -43.45
CA VAL A 1122 -34.61 12.19 -43.46
C VAL A 1122 -35.44 11.62 -44.59
N GLU A 1123 -36.72 11.39 -44.32
CA GLU A 1123 -37.75 11.26 -45.34
C GLU A 1123 -38.10 12.68 -45.84
N ASP A 1124 -39.21 13.28 -45.42
CA ASP A 1124 -39.73 14.48 -46.10
C ASP A 1124 -39.56 15.81 -45.35
N PHE A 1125 -39.24 15.78 -44.05
CA PHE A 1125 -39.11 16.99 -43.21
C PHE A 1125 -37.89 16.95 -42.29
N LEU A 1126 -36.98 17.91 -42.47
CA LEU A 1126 -35.72 18.04 -41.76
C LEU A 1126 -35.83 19.12 -40.66
N GLN A 1127 -35.94 18.71 -39.40
CA GLN A 1127 -36.06 19.63 -38.27
C GLN A 1127 -34.69 20.19 -37.84
N LEU A 1128 -34.65 21.51 -37.66
CA LEU A 1128 -33.51 22.26 -37.13
C LEU A 1128 -33.75 22.50 -35.63
N THR A 1129 -32.90 21.92 -34.79
CA THR A 1129 -32.91 22.20 -33.34
C THR A 1129 -31.77 23.15 -33.03
N TYR A 1130 -32.06 24.31 -32.45
CA TYR A 1130 -31.08 25.36 -32.18
C TYR A 1130 -31.44 26.16 -30.92
N THR A 1131 -30.43 26.55 -30.15
CA THR A 1131 -30.58 27.05 -28.76
C THR A 1131 -31.03 28.51 -28.63
N SER A 1132 -30.94 29.31 -29.70
CA SER A 1132 -31.31 30.73 -29.70
C SER A 1132 -32.20 31.08 -30.89
N THR A 1133 -33.45 31.50 -30.63
CA THR A 1133 -34.51 31.60 -31.65
C THR A 1133 -34.32 32.70 -32.70
N LYS A 1134 -33.30 33.56 -32.59
CA LYS A 1134 -33.15 34.79 -33.40
C LYS A 1134 -32.19 34.71 -34.60
N SER A 1135 -31.37 33.66 -34.72
CA SER A 1135 -30.18 33.68 -35.58
C SER A 1135 -30.30 32.95 -36.93
N LEU A 1136 -31.49 32.70 -37.46
CA LEU A 1136 -31.67 31.86 -38.66
C LEU A 1136 -32.44 32.60 -39.78
N GLU A 1137 -31.69 33.34 -40.59
CA GLU A 1137 -32.20 34.24 -41.63
C GLU A 1137 -32.72 33.49 -42.87
N ASN A 1138 -31.90 32.60 -43.41
CA ASN A 1138 -32.14 31.95 -44.70
C ASN A 1138 -31.43 30.59 -44.79
N PHE A 1139 -31.75 29.79 -45.80
CA PHE A 1139 -31.06 28.54 -46.09
C PHE A 1139 -30.94 28.29 -47.60
N VAL A 1140 -29.98 27.45 -47.99
CA VAL A 1140 -29.86 26.90 -49.34
C VAL A 1140 -29.44 25.44 -49.25
N ILE A 1141 -30.06 24.56 -50.03
CA ILE A 1141 -29.66 23.15 -50.16
C ILE A 1141 -28.96 22.96 -51.51
N PHE A 1142 -27.84 22.22 -51.50
CA PHE A 1142 -27.08 21.83 -52.69
C PHE A 1142 -26.96 20.31 -52.77
N ASN A 1143 -26.93 19.75 -53.98
CA ASN A 1143 -26.53 18.35 -54.19
C ASN A 1143 -25.00 18.19 -54.08
N ASN A 1144 -24.49 16.95 -54.20
CA ASN A 1144 -23.05 16.65 -54.19
C ASN A 1144 -22.24 17.25 -55.36
N GLU A 1145 -22.89 17.72 -56.43
CA GLU A 1145 -22.28 18.46 -57.54
C GLU A 1145 -22.19 19.97 -57.26
N GLY A 1146 -22.67 20.44 -56.10
CA GLY A 1146 -22.75 21.86 -55.75
C GLY A 1146 -23.92 22.61 -56.41
N ARG A 1147 -24.86 21.90 -57.04
CA ARG A 1147 -26.02 22.50 -57.70
C ARG A 1147 -27.11 22.80 -56.66
N GLN A 1148 -27.57 24.06 -56.65
CA GLN A 1148 -28.64 24.49 -55.75
C GLN A 1148 -29.98 23.83 -56.10
N MET A 1149 -30.68 23.33 -55.08
CA MET A 1149 -32.03 22.79 -55.15
C MET A 1149 -33.04 23.90 -54.84
N THR A 1150 -34.06 24.06 -55.68
CA THR A 1150 -34.95 25.24 -55.67
C THR A 1150 -36.33 25.03 -55.07
N ASN A 1151 -36.69 23.79 -54.70
CA ASN A 1151 -38.06 23.42 -54.35
C ASN A 1151 -38.24 23.02 -52.86
N CYS A 1152 -37.18 23.13 -52.04
CA CYS A 1152 -37.27 22.95 -50.59
C CYS A 1152 -37.70 24.26 -49.93
N TYR A 1153 -38.52 24.20 -48.87
CA TYR A 1153 -39.05 25.37 -48.18
C TYR A 1153 -39.16 25.17 -46.67
N ARG A 1154 -39.04 26.25 -45.90
CA ARG A 1154 -39.05 26.22 -44.43
C ARG A 1154 -40.49 26.17 -43.90
N ILE A 1155 -40.77 25.25 -42.98
CA ILE A 1155 -41.99 25.25 -42.15
C ILE A 1155 -41.54 25.33 -40.69
N GLY A 1156 -41.80 26.47 -40.05
CA GLY A 1156 -41.40 26.74 -38.66
C GLY A 1156 -39.89 26.56 -38.44
N ASN A 1157 -39.53 25.58 -37.61
CA ASN A 1157 -38.14 25.25 -37.29
C ASN A 1157 -37.59 24.06 -38.11
N GLY A 1158 -38.21 23.69 -39.23
CA GLY A 1158 -37.66 22.68 -40.14
C GLY A 1158 -37.84 23.02 -41.62
N ILE A 1159 -37.32 22.17 -42.49
CA ILE A 1159 -37.31 22.34 -43.94
C ILE A 1159 -37.97 21.12 -44.60
N MET A 1160 -38.96 21.36 -45.45
CA MET A 1160 -39.51 20.35 -46.35
C MET A 1160 -38.48 20.01 -47.43
N VAL A 1161 -38.17 18.71 -47.54
CA VAL A 1161 -37.20 18.11 -48.47
C VAL A 1161 -37.81 16.96 -49.28
N ASP A 1162 -39.13 16.79 -49.19
CA ASP A 1162 -40.00 15.94 -50.02
C ASP A 1162 -39.66 15.95 -51.53
N SER A 1163 -39.35 17.12 -52.08
CA SER A 1163 -39.03 17.32 -53.49
C SER A 1163 -37.60 16.91 -53.90
N LEU A 1164 -36.79 16.40 -52.96
CA LEU A 1164 -35.46 15.87 -53.24
C LEU A 1164 -35.52 14.36 -53.55
N PRO A 1165 -34.90 13.88 -54.63
CA PRO A 1165 -34.58 12.45 -54.79
C PRO A 1165 -33.69 11.93 -53.66
N SER A 1166 -33.72 10.62 -53.42
CA SER A 1166 -32.85 9.96 -52.43
C SER A 1166 -31.37 10.21 -52.72
N GLY A 1167 -30.60 10.64 -51.72
CA GLY A 1167 -29.22 11.07 -51.95
C GLY A 1167 -28.57 11.86 -50.81
N ILE A 1168 -27.34 12.30 -51.05
CA ILE A 1168 -26.57 13.14 -50.11
C ILE A 1168 -26.72 14.61 -50.51
N TYR A 1169 -27.09 15.44 -49.52
CA TYR A 1169 -27.31 16.87 -49.69
C TYR A 1169 -26.54 17.68 -48.63
N PHE A 1170 -26.22 18.92 -48.99
CA PHE A 1170 -25.56 19.89 -48.13
C PHE A 1170 -26.48 21.09 -47.91
N LEU A 1171 -26.88 21.30 -46.66
CA LEU A 1171 -27.70 22.41 -46.21
C LEU A 1171 -26.80 23.53 -45.68
N ARG A 1172 -26.72 24.64 -46.41
CA ARG A 1172 -26.12 25.88 -45.93
C ARG A 1172 -27.18 26.69 -45.19
N LEU A 1173 -26.93 26.98 -43.92
CA LEU A 1173 -27.75 27.88 -43.09
C LEU A 1173 -27.06 29.24 -42.98
N PHE A 1174 -27.85 30.32 -43.07
CA PHE A 1174 -27.38 31.70 -42.98
C PHE A 1174 -27.91 32.37 -41.71
N SER A 1175 -27.04 33.14 -41.07
CA SER A 1175 -27.26 33.82 -39.79
C SER A 1175 -26.58 35.19 -39.78
N GLU A 1176 -26.96 36.04 -38.82
CA GLU A 1176 -26.25 37.29 -38.50
C GLU A 1176 -24.75 37.07 -38.20
N GLN A 1177 -24.34 35.85 -37.85
CA GLN A 1177 -22.95 35.44 -37.58
C GLN A 1177 -22.24 34.78 -38.79
N GLY A 1178 -22.85 34.80 -39.98
CA GLY A 1178 -22.34 34.18 -41.20
C GLY A 1178 -23.08 32.89 -41.59
N SER A 1179 -22.47 32.06 -42.45
CA SER A 1179 -23.09 30.82 -42.95
C SER A 1179 -22.33 29.56 -42.54
N ARG A 1180 -23.05 28.46 -42.30
CA ARG A 1180 -22.50 27.13 -41.98
C ARG A 1180 -23.17 26.03 -42.80
N ASP A 1181 -22.39 25.02 -43.16
CA ASP A 1181 -22.83 23.87 -43.94
C ASP A 1181 -23.03 22.62 -43.07
N TYR A 1182 -24.11 21.90 -43.33
CA TYR A 1182 -24.49 20.66 -42.66
C TYR A 1182 -24.85 19.60 -43.70
N LYS A 1183 -24.36 18.37 -43.53
CA LYS A 1183 -24.64 17.23 -44.43
C LYS A 1183 -25.88 16.46 -43.95
N PHE A 1184 -26.79 16.14 -44.85
CA PHE A 1184 -27.89 15.21 -44.59
C PHE A 1184 -28.10 14.20 -45.72
N LEU A 1185 -28.80 13.11 -45.39
CA LEU A 1185 -29.18 12.02 -46.30
C LEU A 1185 -30.69 12.05 -46.50
N LYS A 1186 -31.16 12.26 -47.73
CA LYS A 1186 -32.56 12.03 -48.13
C LYS A 1186 -32.73 10.53 -48.43
N GLN A 1187 -33.72 9.90 -47.81
CA GLN A 1187 -34.24 8.59 -48.21
C GLN A 1187 -35.32 8.74 -49.27
#